data_AF-A0AAV1K175-F1
#
_entry.id   AF-A0AAV1K175-F1
#
_cell.length_a   1.000
_cell.length_b   1.000
_cell.length_c   1.000
_cell.angle_alpha   90.00
_cell.angle_beta   90.00
_cell.angle_gamma   90.00
#
_symmetry.space_group_name_H-M   'P 1'
#
loop_
_entity.id
_entity.type
_entity.pdbx_description
1 polymer ?
#
loop_
_entity_poly.entity_id
_entity_poly.type
_entity_poly.pdbx_seq_one_letter_code
_entity_poly.pdbx_strand_id
1 'polypeptide(L)'
;MAHFRRDITYSALNNELVPPLAASAENTNASSTVISLDHEHDDATNVIIHKVPQTKGGWTHIQDLDSFFTRMYRYYVRGGFYPMIMSDIFYLLQFIFIVWFSTFLVHCVDYQKLFRNDPTISRSDKLSLSDVILSTSECRACISWQWWCLIVLCSVIWIMRLIISIYHLYYAYDTKLFYNNALRIKESDLAWINWTTIQDRVREAQPEHHMCVQKQDINELDIYHRILRFNNYMVAMVNKNLLPLQVHVPCVGDFHYLSRGLKWNLEFLLFSSPWSPWENCWQLRSNYKDPTKRMILARQLERQILLLALVNLVLAPLIQAWQILYFFFNYAELIKRSPGSLGLRTWSLYARITLRHFNELEHELRDRLNRAHKPATKYLSSFSSPITTVIAKNIVFLSASVLGVLVALSVYDEDVLTVEHILTIITILGCVLAGARALIGDEEHLGGGCTGPARGEELFVQVLGHVHYLPAAWRGRAHTKDVAAHFQQLFQFRAVYILFELLSPLLCPLVLLSLRTRALDIVDFYRNFTVSVLGIGDVCSFAQLDIRRHGHPDWQTQLKYDKSKGGNTQYNQGEGGKTELSLVAFSCRHPGWHPTEPAQRQFLRSLRQSMHHALPTNNGLNKTMLGSYIQQSIFGVNTPLPAVLSYYQQHKTQYRLPDMDETSDEEEGPSQSAKGSVGLAGASSALGASALGLDPSAQLPPDEARDMSVSTLHLYDLHLSQGGGNVSCCTNNCSERRTRWASGEETPLLRP
;
A
#
# COMPACT_ATOMS: atom_id res chain seq x y z
N MET A 1 -7.23 -44.44 -24.41
CA MET A 1 -8.27 -44.26 -25.46
C MET A 1 -9.22 -43.19 -24.94
N ALA A 2 -9.44 -42.01 -25.52
CA ALA A 2 -9.33 -41.58 -26.91
C ALA A 2 -8.64 -40.19 -27.00
N HIS A 3 -7.95 -39.99 -28.12
CA HIS A 3 -7.30 -38.74 -28.52
C HIS A 3 -8.33 -37.68 -28.92
N PHE A 4 -8.08 -36.42 -28.54
CA PHE A 4 -8.57 -35.27 -29.33
C PHE A 4 -7.43 -34.28 -29.52
N ARG A 5 -6.91 -34.30 -30.75
CA ARG A 5 -5.89 -33.43 -31.33
C ARG A 5 -6.62 -32.23 -31.92
N ARG A 6 -6.21 -31.00 -31.61
CA ARG A 6 -6.57 -29.81 -32.39
C ARG A 6 -5.28 -29.10 -32.76
N ASP A 7 -4.95 -29.22 -34.04
CA ASP A 7 -3.89 -28.50 -34.72
C ASP A 7 -4.26 -27.01 -34.81
N ILE A 8 -3.33 -26.14 -34.43
CA ILE A 8 -3.38 -24.71 -34.78
C ILE A 8 -2.01 -24.37 -35.38
N THR A 9 -2.05 -24.05 -36.67
CA THR A 9 -0.94 -23.67 -37.55
C THR A 9 -0.39 -22.29 -37.18
N TYR A 10 0.93 -22.20 -36.97
CA TYR A 10 1.66 -20.93 -36.90
C TYR A 10 2.18 -20.55 -38.29
N SER A 11 1.71 -19.42 -38.84
CA SER A 11 2.30 -18.79 -40.02
C SER A 11 3.48 -17.92 -39.60
N ALA A 12 4.67 -18.27 -40.08
CA ALA A 12 5.90 -17.49 -39.96
C ALA A 12 5.81 -16.18 -40.75
N LEU A 13 6.30 -15.08 -40.17
CA LEU A 13 6.72 -13.89 -40.90
C LEU A 13 8.15 -13.57 -40.47
N ASN A 14 9.08 -13.93 -41.35
CA ASN A 14 10.48 -13.54 -41.35
C ASN A 14 10.60 -12.02 -41.50
N ASN A 15 11.54 -11.42 -40.78
CA ASN A 15 12.36 -10.32 -41.27
C ASN A 15 13.62 -10.23 -40.39
N GLU A 16 14.63 -10.99 -40.79
CA GLU A 16 16.02 -10.79 -40.39
C GLU A 16 16.62 -9.62 -41.19
N LEU A 17 17.42 -8.78 -40.54
CA LEU A 17 18.48 -7.99 -41.16
C LEU A 17 19.54 -7.71 -40.08
N VAL A 18 20.62 -8.49 -40.11
CA VAL A 18 21.85 -8.34 -39.32
C VAL A 18 22.96 -7.83 -40.25
N PRO A 19 23.79 -6.86 -39.85
CA PRO A 19 25.07 -6.60 -40.49
C PRO A 19 26.27 -7.24 -39.73
N PRO A 20 27.39 -7.51 -40.43
CA PRO A 20 28.32 -8.58 -40.05
C PRO A 20 29.47 -8.13 -39.12
N LEU A 21 29.94 -9.09 -38.30
CA LEU A 21 31.20 -9.04 -37.58
C LEU A 21 32.33 -9.67 -38.42
N ALA A 22 33.47 -8.99 -38.50
CA ALA A 22 34.71 -9.47 -39.10
C ALA A 22 35.60 -10.17 -38.06
N ALA A 23 36.29 -11.21 -38.52
CA ALA A 23 37.07 -12.17 -37.76
C ALA A 23 38.55 -11.80 -37.56
N SER A 24 39.18 -12.40 -36.54
CA SER A 24 40.50 -13.09 -36.58
C SER A 24 40.88 -13.48 -35.14
N ALA A 25 40.88 -14.76 -34.77
CA ALA A 25 41.85 -15.83 -35.05
C ALA A 25 43.03 -15.83 -34.06
N GLU A 26 43.16 -16.99 -33.41
CA GLU A 26 44.09 -17.39 -32.35
C GLU A 26 45.57 -17.39 -32.78
N ASN A 27 46.48 -17.26 -31.81
CA ASN A 27 47.71 -18.05 -31.81
C ASN A 27 48.26 -18.29 -30.40
N THR A 28 48.58 -19.55 -30.15
CA THR A 28 49.13 -20.15 -28.92
C THR A 28 50.66 -20.19 -28.90
N ASN A 29 51.21 -20.37 -27.69
CA ASN A 29 52.54 -20.91 -27.31
C ASN A 29 53.65 -19.91 -26.95
N ALA A 30 54.04 -19.89 -25.67
CA ALA A 30 55.37 -20.31 -25.20
C ALA A 30 55.51 -20.11 -23.67
N SER A 31 56.13 -21.08 -23.02
CA SER A 31 56.31 -21.22 -21.58
C SER A 31 57.69 -20.74 -21.07
N SER A 32 57.69 -20.19 -19.85
CA SER A 32 58.67 -20.30 -18.74
C SER A 32 60.18 -20.06 -18.97
N THR A 33 60.73 -19.06 -18.27
CA THR A 33 62.07 -19.19 -17.63
C THR A 33 62.16 -18.35 -16.35
N VAL A 34 62.60 -19.00 -15.27
CA VAL A 34 63.01 -18.44 -13.96
C VAL A 34 64.49 -18.04 -14.05
N ILE A 35 64.94 -16.99 -13.36
CA ILE A 35 66.24 -16.86 -12.66
C ILE A 35 66.27 -15.52 -11.87
N SER A 36 67.01 -15.57 -10.76
CA SER A 36 67.01 -14.80 -9.51
C SER A 36 67.93 -13.57 -9.42
N LEU A 37 67.59 -12.67 -8.46
CA LEU A 37 68.41 -11.89 -7.49
C LEU A 37 69.74 -11.23 -7.94
N ASP A 38 69.86 -9.89 -7.88
CA ASP A 38 70.34 -9.13 -6.69
C ASP A 38 70.53 -7.60 -6.92
N HIS A 39 70.37 -6.85 -5.82
CA HIS A 39 70.95 -5.54 -5.42
C HIS A 39 70.39 -4.15 -5.87
N GLU A 40 69.78 -3.48 -4.86
CA GLU A 40 69.85 -2.07 -4.38
C GLU A 40 70.09 -0.89 -5.35
N HIS A 41 69.18 0.11 -5.40
CA HIS A 41 69.18 1.35 -4.57
C HIS A 41 68.11 2.36 -5.07
N ASP A 42 67.59 3.16 -4.13
CA ASP A 42 66.96 4.49 -4.21
C ASP A 42 65.54 4.74 -4.76
N ASP A 43 64.65 5.03 -3.79
CA ASP A 43 63.84 6.25 -3.64
C ASP A 43 63.08 6.79 -4.86
N ALA A 44 61.76 6.49 -4.89
CA ALA A 44 60.70 7.51 -4.86
C ALA A 44 59.35 6.89 -5.24
N THR A 45 58.53 6.52 -4.26
CA THR A 45 57.07 6.74 -4.34
C THR A 45 56.54 6.76 -2.91
N ASN A 46 56.49 7.98 -2.35
CA ASN A 46 55.65 8.29 -1.22
C ASN A 46 54.20 8.00 -1.60
N VAL A 47 53.74 6.76 -1.39
CA VAL A 47 52.32 6.47 -1.30
C VAL A 47 51.86 7.10 0.00
N ILE A 48 51.40 8.35 -0.10
CA ILE A 48 50.63 9.00 0.95
C ILE A 48 49.34 8.19 1.06
N ILE A 49 49.36 7.15 1.90
CA ILE A 49 48.15 6.53 2.41
C ILE A 49 47.48 7.63 3.21
N HIS A 50 46.52 8.31 2.61
CA HIS A 50 45.62 9.20 3.31
C HIS A 50 44.83 8.33 4.30
N LYS A 51 45.41 8.11 5.47
CA LYS A 51 44.75 7.46 6.59
C LYS A 51 43.67 8.43 7.04
N VAL A 52 42.48 8.29 6.45
CA VAL A 52 41.26 8.98 6.90
C VAL A 52 41.24 8.85 8.42
N PRO A 53 41.14 9.96 9.18
CA PRO A 53 41.08 9.88 10.62
C PRO A 53 39.89 8.98 10.94
N GLN A 54 40.16 7.84 11.58
CA GLN A 54 39.11 7.00 12.12
C GLN A 54 38.48 7.73 13.30
N THR A 55 37.64 8.72 13.02
CA THR A 55 36.52 9.03 13.89
C THR A 55 35.70 7.74 13.96
N LYS A 56 35.70 7.12 15.13
CA LYS A 56 35.00 5.87 15.46
C LYS A 56 33.48 6.01 15.27
N GLY A 57 33.02 6.09 14.03
CA GLY A 57 31.63 5.91 13.64
C GLY A 57 31.51 4.56 12.94
N GLY A 58 30.82 3.60 13.54
CA GLY A 58 30.65 2.24 13.00
C GLY A 58 29.84 2.15 11.70
N TRP A 59 29.58 3.28 11.04
CA TRP A 59 28.71 3.43 9.88
C TRP A 59 29.45 3.83 8.59
N THR A 60 30.78 3.78 8.61
CA THR A 60 31.60 3.94 7.39
C THR A 60 31.47 2.69 6.52
N HIS A 61 31.14 2.86 5.24
CA HIS A 61 31.02 1.76 4.27
C HIS A 61 30.06 0.63 4.72
N ILE A 62 28.75 0.87 4.64
CA ILE A 62 27.74 -0.16 4.93
C ILE A 62 27.59 -1.10 3.73
N GLN A 63 27.77 -2.41 3.93
CA GLN A 63 27.66 -3.41 2.86
C GLN A 63 26.22 -3.58 2.33
N ASP A 64 25.23 -3.72 3.24
CA ASP A 64 23.81 -3.83 2.89
C ASP A 64 23.05 -2.54 3.27
N LEU A 65 23.16 -1.55 2.38
CA LEU A 65 22.46 -0.27 2.52
C LEU A 65 20.93 -0.44 2.45
N ASP A 66 20.42 -1.41 1.69
CA ASP A 66 18.99 -1.61 1.51
C ASP A 66 18.34 -2.08 2.81
N SER A 67 18.94 -3.07 3.47
CA SER A 67 18.47 -3.49 4.79
C SER A 67 18.68 -2.39 5.83
N PHE A 68 19.74 -1.59 5.73
CA PHE A 68 19.98 -0.46 6.65
C PHE A 68 18.87 0.60 6.55
N PHE A 69 18.59 1.14 5.37
CA PHE A 69 17.53 2.14 5.18
C PHE A 69 16.14 1.58 5.48
N THR A 70 15.90 0.31 5.15
CA THR A 70 14.63 -0.35 5.51
C THR A 70 14.46 -0.45 7.03
N ARG A 71 15.52 -0.75 7.79
CA ARG A 71 15.49 -0.78 9.26
C ARG A 71 15.30 0.62 9.85
N MET A 72 16.01 1.62 9.33
CA MET A 72 15.86 3.02 9.69
C MET A 72 14.40 3.49 9.52
N TYR A 73 13.82 3.22 8.35
CA TYR A 73 12.41 3.54 8.09
C TYR A 73 11.44 2.80 9.02
N ARG A 74 11.66 1.50 9.29
CA ARG A 74 10.82 0.74 10.23
C ARG A 74 10.91 1.27 11.66
N TYR A 75 12.10 1.71 12.08
CA TYR A 75 12.33 2.31 13.39
C TYR A 75 11.53 3.59 13.57
N TYR A 76 11.53 4.46 12.54
CA TYR A 76 10.67 5.64 12.49
C TYR A 76 9.18 5.29 12.59
N VAL A 77 8.67 4.40 11.71
CA VAL A 77 7.25 4.06 11.64
C VAL A 77 6.74 3.39 12.93
N ARG A 78 7.59 2.66 13.65
CA ARG A 78 7.24 2.05 14.94
C ARG A 78 7.31 3.03 16.12
N GLY A 79 7.75 4.27 15.91
CA GLY A 79 7.82 5.28 16.97
C GLY A 79 9.03 5.13 17.90
N GLY A 80 10.12 4.52 17.43
CA GLY A 80 11.37 4.41 18.19
C GLY A 80 11.64 3.03 18.81
N PHE A 81 12.62 2.97 19.72
CA PHE A 81 13.14 1.72 20.24
C PHE A 81 12.18 1.08 21.24
N TYR A 82 11.71 1.83 22.24
CA TYR A 82 10.86 1.26 23.29
C TYR A 82 9.53 0.69 22.75
N PRO A 83 8.74 1.41 21.93
CA PRO A 83 7.49 0.85 21.40
C PRO A 83 7.74 -0.37 20.50
N MET A 84 8.84 -0.36 19.72
CA MET A 84 9.24 -1.48 18.87
C MET A 84 9.52 -2.75 19.68
N ILE A 85 10.33 -2.65 20.74
CA ILE A 85 10.69 -3.81 21.58
C ILE A 85 9.51 -4.28 22.43
N MET A 86 8.74 -3.37 23.03
CA MET A 86 7.55 -3.74 23.79
C MET A 86 6.55 -4.50 22.92
N SER A 87 6.32 -4.05 21.69
CA SER A 87 5.46 -4.76 20.75
C SER A 87 5.96 -6.19 20.47
N ASP A 88 7.26 -6.36 20.21
CA ASP A 88 7.82 -7.68 19.91
C ASP A 88 7.75 -8.63 21.13
N ILE A 89 7.97 -8.12 22.36
CA ILE A 89 7.80 -8.88 23.61
C ILE A 89 6.34 -9.33 23.77
N PHE A 90 5.38 -8.42 23.60
CA PHE A 90 3.96 -8.78 23.74
C PHE A 90 3.51 -9.80 22.70
N TYR A 91 4.04 -9.78 21.47
CA TYR A 91 3.75 -10.82 20.48
C TYR A 91 4.27 -12.20 20.89
N LEU A 92 5.43 -12.28 21.55
CA LEU A 92 5.96 -13.54 22.09
C LEU A 92 5.13 -14.06 23.27
N LEU A 93 4.69 -13.16 24.16
CA LEU A 93 3.82 -13.50 25.29
C LEU A 93 2.43 -13.96 24.83
N GLN A 94 1.85 -13.27 23.85
CA GLN A 94 0.56 -13.67 23.24
C GLN A 94 0.63 -15.10 22.68
N PHE A 95 1.76 -15.49 22.05
CA PHE A 95 1.93 -16.84 21.54
C PHE A 95 1.88 -17.89 22.65
N ILE A 96 2.66 -17.68 23.73
CA ILE A 96 2.65 -18.57 24.89
C ILE A 96 1.24 -18.66 25.48
N PHE A 97 0.59 -17.51 25.68
CA PHE A 97 -0.73 -17.44 26.28
C PHE A 97 -1.76 -18.23 25.47
N ILE A 98 -1.79 -18.09 24.14
CA ILE A 98 -2.73 -18.81 23.27
C ILE A 98 -2.52 -20.32 23.39
N VAL A 99 -1.27 -20.80 23.31
CA VAL A 99 -0.96 -22.24 23.38
C VAL A 99 -1.28 -22.80 24.76
N TRP A 100 -0.87 -22.11 25.82
CA TRP A 100 -1.12 -22.50 27.21
C TRP A 100 -2.62 -22.52 27.51
N PHE A 101 -3.33 -21.44 27.22
CA PHE A 101 -4.74 -21.31 27.55
C PHE A 101 -5.61 -22.28 26.73
N SER A 102 -5.28 -22.50 25.46
CA SER A 102 -5.99 -23.50 24.65
C SER A 102 -5.77 -24.92 25.17
N THR A 103 -4.53 -25.26 25.57
CA THR A 103 -4.24 -26.56 26.21
C THR A 103 -4.98 -26.72 27.52
N PHE A 104 -5.02 -25.66 28.34
CA PHE A 104 -5.73 -25.64 29.60
C PHE A 104 -7.25 -25.88 29.41
N LEU A 105 -7.88 -25.19 28.46
CA LEU A 105 -9.31 -25.37 28.18
C LEU A 105 -9.63 -26.78 27.68
N VAL A 106 -8.80 -27.37 26.82
CA VAL A 106 -9.08 -28.71 26.26
C VAL A 106 -8.87 -29.83 27.28
N HIS A 107 -7.85 -29.74 28.14
CA HIS A 107 -7.41 -30.88 28.97
C HIS A 107 -7.56 -30.69 30.49
N CYS A 108 -7.64 -29.46 31.00
CA CYS A 108 -7.69 -29.22 32.45
C CYS A 108 -9.09 -28.83 32.96
N VAL A 109 -10.08 -28.64 32.09
CA VAL A 109 -11.45 -28.25 32.46
C VAL A 109 -12.38 -29.46 32.34
N ASP A 110 -13.04 -29.83 33.43
CA ASP A 110 -14.06 -30.87 33.42
C ASP A 110 -15.41 -30.31 32.94
N TYR A 111 -15.66 -30.41 31.63
CA TYR A 111 -16.90 -29.93 31.02
C TYR A 111 -18.15 -30.71 31.47
N GLN A 112 -18.02 -31.96 31.93
CA GLN A 112 -19.17 -32.74 32.40
C GLN A 112 -19.69 -32.20 33.73
N LYS A 113 -18.78 -31.87 34.65
CA LYS A 113 -19.11 -31.16 35.89
C LYS A 113 -19.58 -29.74 35.64
N LEU A 114 -18.91 -29.01 34.73
CA LEU A 114 -19.27 -27.63 34.39
C LEU A 114 -20.70 -27.51 33.84
N PHE A 115 -21.09 -28.41 32.95
CA PHE A 115 -22.43 -28.42 32.34
C PHE A 115 -23.47 -29.20 33.15
N ARG A 116 -23.10 -29.76 34.31
CA ARG A 116 -23.98 -30.55 35.19
C ARG A 116 -24.63 -31.75 34.48
N ASN A 117 -23.88 -32.37 33.58
CA ASN A 117 -24.28 -33.59 32.88
C ASN A 117 -24.02 -34.85 33.70
N ASP A 118 -23.25 -34.73 34.80
CA ASP A 118 -22.96 -35.83 35.70
C ASP A 118 -24.17 -36.11 36.63
N PRO A 119 -24.74 -37.33 36.60
CA PRO A 119 -25.90 -37.70 37.42
C PRO A 119 -25.59 -37.75 38.93
N THR A 120 -24.31 -37.69 39.33
CA THR A 120 -23.88 -37.74 40.74
C THR A 120 -23.94 -36.38 41.46
N ILE A 121 -24.19 -35.29 40.74
CA ILE A 121 -24.16 -33.92 41.29
C ILE A 121 -25.57 -33.40 41.55
N SER A 122 -25.86 -33.10 42.83
CA SER A 122 -27.11 -32.45 43.25
C SER A 122 -27.24 -31.05 42.64
N ARG A 123 -28.37 -30.75 41.98
CA ARG A 123 -28.64 -29.45 41.32
C ARG A 123 -28.61 -28.23 42.28
N SER A 124 -28.67 -28.47 43.59
CA SER A 124 -28.73 -27.46 44.66
C SER A 124 -27.37 -26.89 45.08
N ASP A 125 -26.26 -27.55 44.75
CA ASP A 125 -24.94 -27.13 45.24
C ASP A 125 -24.33 -26.06 44.32
N LYS A 126 -23.78 -25.02 44.94
CA LYS A 126 -23.05 -23.95 44.23
C LYS A 126 -21.64 -24.45 43.93
N LEU A 127 -21.39 -24.84 42.68
CA LEU A 127 -20.05 -25.21 42.23
C LEU A 127 -19.15 -23.97 42.19
N SER A 128 -17.96 -24.10 42.76
CA SER A 128 -16.89 -23.12 42.59
C SER A 128 -16.05 -23.44 41.35
N LEU A 129 -15.36 -22.43 40.80
CA LEU A 129 -14.49 -22.65 39.64
C LEU A 129 -13.36 -23.65 39.95
N SER A 130 -12.91 -23.71 41.19
CA SER A 130 -11.90 -24.67 41.67
C SER A 130 -12.36 -26.12 41.61
N ASP A 131 -13.67 -26.39 41.68
CA ASP A 131 -14.20 -27.77 41.65
C ASP A 131 -14.26 -28.33 40.22
N VAL A 132 -14.24 -27.44 39.23
CA VAL A 132 -14.31 -27.76 37.78
C VAL A 132 -12.90 -27.94 37.19
N ILE A 133 -11.90 -27.29 37.78
CA ILE A 133 -10.52 -27.36 37.32
C ILE A 133 -9.87 -28.62 37.91
N LEU A 134 -9.39 -29.49 37.03
CA LEU A 134 -8.69 -30.71 37.44
C LEU A 134 -7.38 -30.38 38.14
N SER A 135 -6.95 -31.27 39.06
CA SER A 135 -5.66 -31.12 39.71
C SER A 135 -4.49 -31.21 38.70
N THR A 136 -3.35 -30.59 38.99
CA THR A 136 -2.19 -30.55 38.08
C THR A 136 -1.65 -31.94 37.70
N SER A 137 -1.78 -32.93 38.60
CA SER A 137 -1.42 -34.32 38.32
C SER A 137 -2.39 -34.98 37.34
N GLU A 138 -3.69 -34.79 37.55
CA GLU A 138 -4.73 -35.37 36.69
C GLU A 138 -4.73 -34.72 35.31
N CYS A 139 -4.63 -33.38 35.23
CA CYS A 139 -4.57 -32.71 33.93
C CYS A 139 -3.38 -33.20 33.10
N ARG A 140 -2.18 -33.35 33.69
CA ARG A 140 -1.02 -33.87 32.95
C ARG A 140 -1.21 -35.31 32.45
N ALA A 141 -1.95 -36.13 33.18
CA ALA A 141 -2.28 -37.49 32.77
C ALA A 141 -3.32 -37.52 31.64
N CYS A 142 -4.22 -36.53 31.56
CA CYS A 142 -5.22 -36.41 30.50
C CYS A 142 -4.65 -35.94 29.15
N ILE A 143 -3.44 -35.37 29.13
CA ILE A 143 -2.82 -34.89 27.88
C ILE A 143 -2.31 -36.08 27.06
N SER A 144 -2.86 -36.25 25.86
CA SER A 144 -2.44 -37.30 24.93
C SER A 144 -1.02 -37.07 24.38
N TRP A 145 -0.36 -38.14 23.93
CA TRP A 145 0.97 -38.05 23.32
C TRP A 145 0.98 -37.17 22.05
N GLN A 146 -0.11 -37.18 21.27
CA GLN A 146 -0.28 -36.35 20.07
C GLN A 146 -0.28 -34.87 20.43
N TRP A 147 -0.94 -34.50 21.53
CA TRP A 147 -0.96 -33.13 22.02
C TRP A 147 0.40 -32.70 22.56
N TRP A 148 1.14 -33.60 23.21
CA TRP A 148 2.54 -33.35 23.57
C TRP A 148 3.41 -33.08 22.34
N CYS A 149 3.25 -33.82 21.25
CA CYS A 149 3.94 -33.52 19.99
C CYS A 149 3.61 -32.12 19.45
N LEU A 150 2.34 -31.68 19.55
CA LEU A 150 1.93 -30.33 19.17
C LEU A 150 2.56 -29.26 20.08
N ILE A 151 2.61 -29.50 21.39
CA ILE A 151 3.27 -28.58 22.33
C ILE A 151 4.76 -28.46 22.00
N VAL A 152 5.46 -29.56 21.73
CA VAL A 152 6.87 -29.53 21.31
C VAL A 152 7.04 -28.74 20.01
N LEU A 153 6.19 -28.97 19.01
CA LEU A 153 6.23 -28.21 17.74
C LEU A 153 6.03 -26.71 17.97
N CYS A 154 5.02 -26.31 18.74
CA CYS A 154 4.77 -24.91 19.11
C CYS A 154 5.95 -24.31 19.89
N SER A 155 6.60 -25.11 20.74
CA SER A 155 7.76 -24.68 21.53
C SER A 155 8.97 -24.42 20.63
N VAL A 156 9.24 -25.29 19.65
CA VAL A 156 10.28 -25.08 18.62
C VAL A 156 10.00 -23.81 17.82
N ILE A 157 8.75 -23.60 17.37
CA ILE A 157 8.36 -22.38 16.65
C ILE A 157 8.58 -21.15 17.52
N TRP A 158 8.22 -21.20 18.81
CA TRP A 158 8.42 -20.10 19.74
C TRP A 158 9.91 -19.77 19.94
N ILE A 159 10.76 -20.78 20.14
CA ILE A 159 12.22 -20.60 20.27
C ILE A 159 12.79 -19.96 19.01
N MET A 160 12.39 -20.43 17.82
CA MET A 160 12.80 -19.83 16.54
C MET A 160 12.39 -18.35 16.47
N ARG A 161 11.16 -18.01 16.85
CA ARG A 161 10.70 -16.61 16.91
C ARG A 161 11.46 -15.78 17.93
N LEU A 162 11.82 -16.36 19.09
CA LEU A 162 12.62 -15.69 20.10
C LEU A 162 14.02 -15.34 19.57
N ILE A 163 14.70 -16.29 18.90
CA ILE A 163 16.02 -16.06 18.29
C ILE A 163 15.94 -14.93 17.26
N ILE A 164 14.92 -14.95 16.38
CA ILE A 164 14.69 -13.88 15.40
C ILE A 164 14.42 -12.53 16.09
N SER A 165 13.65 -12.52 17.19
CA SER A 165 13.38 -11.31 17.96
C SER A 165 14.64 -10.75 18.62
N ILE A 166 15.56 -11.59 19.09
CA ILE A 166 16.85 -11.17 19.65
C ILE A 166 17.72 -10.55 18.54
N TYR A 167 17.74 -11.15 17.36
CA TYR A 167 18.40 -10.57 16.19
C TYR A 167 17.82 -9.19 15.86
N HIS A 168 16.50 -9.04 15.80
CA HIS A 168 15.86 -7.75 15.56
C HIS A 168 16.18 -6.71 16.66
N LEU A 169 16.26 -7.12 17.94
CA LEU A 169 16.64 -6.26 19.05
C LEU A 169 18.06 -5.70 18.86
N TYR A 170 19.01 -6.54 18.46
CA TYR A 170 20.39 -6.11 18.18
C TYR A 170 20.43 -5.01 17.11
N TYR A 171 19.76 -5.21 15.96
CA TYR A 171 19.74 -4.20 14.90
C TYR A 171 18.90 -2.98 15.24
N ALA A 172 17.84 -3.12 16.03
CA ALA A 172 17.07 -1.98 16.52
C ALA A 172 17.93 -1.09 17.43
N TYR A 173 18.81 -1.70 18.24
CA TYR A 173 19.76 -0.96 19.07
C TYR A 173 20.84 -0.26 18.23
N ASP A 174 21.40 -0.93 17.23
CA ASP A 174 22.33 -0.30 16.27
C ASP A 174 21.67 0.89 15.54
N THR A 175 20.41 0.73 15.12
CA THR A 175 19.64 1.82 14.51
C THR A 175 19.42 2.97 15.50
N LYS A 176 19.14 2.68 16.77
CA LYS A 176 19.03 3.71 17.83
C LYS A 176 20.33 4.50 17.98
N LEU A 177 21.48 3.83 17.97
CA LEU A 177 22.79 4.50 18.04
C LEU A 177 23.01 5.40 16.82
N PHE A 178 22.60 4.96 15.63
CA PHE A 178 22.67 5.77 14.42
C PHE A 178 21.82 7.05 14.53
N TYR A 179 20.56 6.94 14.99
CA TYR A 179 19.70 8.11 15.19
C TYR A 179 20.27 9.11 16.20
N ASN A 180 20.78 8.62 17.33
CA ASN A 180 21.29 9.49 18.40
C ASN A 180 22.64 10.13 18.04
N ASN A 181 23.56 9.36 17.44
CA ASN A 181 24.95 9.80 17.25
C ASN A 181 25.18 10.43 15.88
N ALA A 182 24.66 9.82 14.80
CA ALA A 182 24.86 10.30 13.44
C ALA A 182 23.82 11.36 13.05
N LEU A 183 22.53 11.08 13.27
CA LEU A 183 21.47 12.03 12.92
C LEU A 183 21.25 13.12 13.98
N ARG A 184 21.82 12.94 15.19
CA ARG A 184 21.66 13.84 16.34
C ARG A 184 20.20 14.05 16.74
N ILE A 185 19.36 13.03 16.54
CA ILE A 185 17.94 13.03 16.90
C ILE A 185 17.75 12.21 18.18
N LYS A 186 17.21 12.84 19.22
CA LYS A 186 16.89 12.13 20.48
C LYS A 186 15.61 11.29 20.31
N GLU A 187 15.52 10.21 21.07
CA GLU A 187 14.36 9.30 21.02
C GLU A 187 13.04 9.97 21.45
N SER A 188 13.08 10.93 22.39
CA SER A 188 11.91 11.71 22.81
C SER A 188 11.29 12.53 21.67
N ASP A 189 12.13 12.96 20.73
CA ASP A 189 11.76 13.93 19.71
C ASP A 189 11.24 13.20 18.45
N LEU A 190 11.61 11.93 18.28
CA LEU A 190 11.27 11.11 17.12
C LEU A 190 9.77 11.03 16.84
N ALA A 191 8.93 11.03 17.88
CA ALA A 191 7.48 10.99 17.75
C ALA A 191 6.88 12.25 17.09
N TRP A 192 7.60 13.37 17.13
CA TRP A 192 7.15 14.69 16.67
C TRP A 192 7.86 15.14 15.39
N ILE A 193 8.73 14.31 14.82
CA ILE A 193 9.53 14.61 13.64
C ILE A 193 8.91 13.94 12.40
N ASN A 194 8.89 14.68 11.29
CA ASN A 194 8.44 14.15 10.00
C ASN A 194 9.54 13.35 9.30
N TRP A 195 9.15 12.40 8.45
CA TRP A 195 10.09 11.59 7.68
C TRP A 195 11.02 12.42 6.77
N THR A 196 10.50 13.51 6.19
CA THR A 196 11.27 14.45 5.36
C THR A 196 12.46 15.03 6.11
N THR A 197 12.25 15.46 7.36
CA THR A 197 13.35 15.94 8.21
C THR A 197 14.40 14.86 8.49
N ILE A 198 13.99 13.60 8.69
CA ILE A 198 14.94 12.49 8.88
C ILE A 198 15.74 12.27 7.59
N GLN A 199 15.09 12.35 6.44
CA GLN A 199 15.74 12.22 5.14
C GLN A 199 16.79 13.31 4.91
N ASP A 200 16.48 14.56 5.25
CA ASP A 200 17.43 15.69 5.14
C ASP A 200 18.64 15.48 6.04
N ARG A 201 18.43 15.06 7.30
CA ARG A 201 19.52 14.72 8.22
C ARG A 201 20.40 13.58 7.73
N VAL A 202 19.79 12.58 7.09
CA VAL A 202 20.53 11.46 6.49
C VAL A 202 21.40 11.94 5.32
N ARG A 203 20.92 12.90 4.53
CA ARG A 203 21.69 13.51 3.44
C ARG A 203 22.84 14.35 3.97
N GLU A 204 22.63 15.13 5.03
CA GLU A 204 23.69 15.89 5.71
C GLU A 204 24.74 14.98 6.36
N ALA A 205 24.32 13.84 6.90
CA ALA A 205 25.19 12.87 7.57
C ALA A 205 26.01 11.99 6.59
N GLN A 206 25.61 11.91 5.32
CA GLN A 206 26.29 11.13 4.29
C GLN A 206 27.74 11.59 4.03
N PRO A 207 28.04 12.87 3.78
CA PRO A 207 29.43 13.33 3.62
C PRO A 207 30.26 13.22 4.90
N GLU A 208 29.64 13.27 6.08
CA GLU A 208 30.35 13.11 7.37
C GLU A 208 30.76 11.65 7.62
N HIS A 209 29.84 10.71 7.40
CA HIS A 209 30.06 9.29 7.74
C HIS A 209 30.41 8.37 6.56
N HIS A 210 30.32 8.85 5.31
CA HIS A 210 30.62 8.09 4.10
C HIS A 210 29.91 6.73 4.07
N MET A 211 28.59 6.72 4.29
CA MET A 211 27.80 5.47 4.38
C MET A 211 27.74 4.76 3.01
N CYS A 212 27.47 5.52 1.94
CA CYS A 212 27.60 5.05 0.56
C CYS A 212 28.96 5.42 -0.04
N VAL A 213 29.64 4.44 -0.65
CA VAL A 213 31.00 4.61 -1.19
C VAL A 213 30.98 5.05 -2.65
N GLN A 214 29.95 4.64 -3.39
CA GLN A 214 29.84 4.87 -4.83
C GLN A 214 29.28 6.25 -5.17
N LYS A 215 28.62 6.92 -4.21
CA LYS A 215 28.06 8.27 -4.39
C LYS A 215 28.46 9.16 -3.22
N GLN A 216 28.99 10.34 -3.54
CA GLN A 216 29.32 11.37 -2.54
C GLN A 216 28.04 11.93 -1.91
N ASP A 217 27.05 12.27 -2.73
CA ASP A 217 25.73 12.73 -2.29
C ASP A 217 24.64 11.69 -2.59
N ILE A 218 23.76 11.46 -1.60
CA ILE A 218 22.59 10.60 -1.75
C ILE A 218 21.38 11.48 -2.09
N ASN A 219 20.70 11.15 -3.19
CA ASN A 219 19.45 11.82 -3.55
C ASN A 219 18.26 11.24 -2.77
N GLU A 220 17.19 12.00 -2.66
CA GLU A 220 15.95 11.57 -2.01
C GLU A 220 15.39 10.31 -2.66
N LEU A 221 15.32 10.29 -3.99
CA LEU A 221 14.87 9.13 -4.77
C LEU A 221 15.71 7.87 -4.52
N ASP A 222 17.01 8.01 -4.25
CA ASP A 222 17.90 6.87 -3.98
C ASP A 222 17.50 6.17 -2.67
N ILE A 223 17.15 6.94 -1.62
CA ILE A 223 16.67 6.39 -0.34
C ILE A 223 15.36 5.62 -0.55
N TYR A 224 14.44 6.16 -1.35
CA TYR A 224 13.18 5.50 -1.68
C TYR A 224 13.40 4.21 -2.48
N HIS A 225 14.28 4.20 -3.47
CA HIS A 225 14.62 3.00 -4.24
C HIS A 225 15.14 1.87 -3.34
N ARG A 226 15.94 2.21 -2.33
CA ARG A 226 16.48 1.23 -1.36
C ARG A 226 15.40 0.68 -0.42
N ILE A 227 14.53 1.53 0.12
CA ILE A 227 13.45 1.10 1.03
C ILE A 227 12.35 0.34 0.27
N LEU A 228 12.04 0.75 -0.95
CA LEU A 228 10.85 0.31 -1.69
C LEU A 228 11.17 -0.63 -2.85
N ARG A 229 12.40 -1.10 -3.04
CA ARG A 229 12.82 -1.95 -4.17
C ARG A 229 11.80 -3.03 -4.50
N PHE A 230 11.53 -3.92 -3.57
CA PHE A 230 10.60 -5.04 -3.78
C PHE A 230 9.12 -4.62 -3.77
N ASN A 231 8.76 -3.56 -3.03
CA ASN A 231 7.42 -3.00 -3.06
C ASN A 231 7.07 -2.48 -4.47
N ASN A 232 8.00 -1.80 -5.13
CA ASN A 232 7.83 -1.28 -6.48
C ASN A 232 7.65 -2.42 -7.51
N TYR A 233 8.39 -3.52 -7.38
CA TYR A 233 8.17 -4.72 -8.21
C TYR A 233 6.78 -5.32 -7.98
N MET A 234 6.33 -5.44 -6.74
CA MET A 234 4.99 -5.94 -6.42
C MET A 234 3.89 -5.05 -7.02
N VAL A 235 4.03 -3.72 -6.91
CA VAL A 235 3.11 -2.74 -7.50
C VAL A 235 3.08 -2.88 -9.03
N ALA A 236 4.23 -3.00 -9.68
CA ALA A 236 4.32 -3.17 -11.13
C ALA A 236 3.71 -4.50 -11.61
N MET A 237 3.98 -5.61 -10.91
CA MET A 237 3.43 -6.93 -11.26
C MET A 237 1.91 -6.99 -11.14
N VAL A 238 1.34 -6.36 -10.09
CA VAL A 238 -0.12 -6.26 -9.93
C VAL A 238 -0.70 -5.33 -11.00
N ASN A 239 -0.07 -4.18 -11.27
CA ASN A 239 -0.53 -3.26 -12.31
C ASN A 239 -0.50 -3.86 -13.71
N LYS A 240 0.39 -4.83 -13.97
CA LYS A 240 0.51 -5.57 -15.24
C LYS A 240 -0.29 -6.87 -15.29
N ASN A 241 -1.12 -7.16 -14.27
CA ASN A 241 -1.89 -8.39 -14.14
C ASN A 241 -1.06 -9.70 -14.24
N LEU A 242 0.19 -9.68 -13.77
CA LEU A 242 1.04 -10.87 -13.80
C LEU A 242 0.69 -11.89 -12.71
N LEU A 243 0.10 -11.40 -11.61
CA LEU A 243 -0.30 -12.23 -10.48
C LEU A 243 -1.80 -12.56 -10.60
N PRO A 244 -2.20 -13.85 -10.63
CA PRO A 244 -3.60 -14.25 -10.72
C PRO A 244 -4.27 -14.10 -9.36
N LEU A 245 -4.58 -12.85 -8.99
CA LEU A 245 -5.25 -12.52 -7.73
C LEU A 245 -6.77 -12.59 -7.82
N GLN A 246 -7.32 -12.95 -8.98
CA GLN A 246 -8.74 -13.15 -9.19
C GLN A 246 -9.12 -14.59 -8.90
N VAL A 247 -10.14 -14.78 -8.07
CA VAL A 247 -10.68 -16.09 -7.71
C VAL A 247 -12.16 -16.10 -8.04
N HIS A 248 -12.55 -17.06 -8.88
CA HIS A 248 -13.95 -17.34 -9.18
C HIS A 248 -14.55 -18.27 -8.13
N VAL A 249 -15.58 -17.82 -7.42
CA VAL A 249 -16.32 -18.65 -6.47
C VAL A 249 -17.69 -18.96 -7.05
N PRO A 250 -18.05 -20.25 -7.24
CA PRO A 250 -19.38 -20.64 -7.70
C PRO A 250 -20.48 -19.97 -6.86
N CYS A 251 -21.53 -19.47 -7.52
CA CYS A 251 -22.67 -18.75 -6.93
C CYS A 251 -22.39 -17.34 -6.38
N VAL A 252 -21.15 -16.98 -6.05
CA VAL A 252 -20.81 -15.66 -5.46
C VAL A 252 -20.23 -14.72 -6.52
N GLY A 253 -19.49 -15.25 -7.51
CA GLY A 253 -18.85 -14.49 -8.60
C GLY A 253 -17.35 -14.34 -8.43
N ASP A 254 -16.78 -13.38 -9.15
CA ASP A 254 -15.34 -13.12 -9.21
C ASP A 254 -14.89 -12.10 -8.14
N PHE A 255 -13.85 -12.46 -7.38
CA PHE A 255 -13.30 -11.61 -6.31
C PHE A 255 -11.79 -11.48 -6.42
N HIS A 256 -11.29 -10.28 -6.10
CA HIS A 256 -9.86 -10.05 -5.91
C HIS A 256 -9.45 -10.49 -4.51
N TYR A 257 -8.62 -11.53 -4.45
CA TYR A 257 -8.13 -12.13 -3.21
C TYR A 257 -6.64 -11.82 -3.03
N LEU A 258 -6.34 -11.10 -1.94
CA LEU A 258 -4.98 -10.92 -1.46
C LEU A 258 -4.99 -10.84 0.06
N SER A 259 -4.62 -11.93 0.73
CA SER A 259 -4.41 -11.96 2.19
C SER A 259 -2.97 -11.63 2.56
N ARG A 260 -2.71 -11.38 3.86
CA ARG A 260 -1.33 -11.23 4.35
C ARG A 260 -0.51 -12.49 4.14
N GLY A 261 -1.11 -13.66 4.32
CA GLY A 261 -0.46 -14.96 4.10
C GLY A 261 -0.05 -15.17 2.64
N LEU A 262 -0.92 -14.84 1.68
CA LEU A 262 -0.60 -14.92 0.25
C LEU A 262 0.47 -13.90 -0.13
N LYS A 263 0.35 -12.66 0.34
CA LYS A 263 1.37 -11.62 0.11
C LYS A 263 2.76 -12.08 0.59
N TRP A 264 2.84 -12.64 1.80
CA TRP A 264 4.10 -13.16 2.34
C TRP A 264 4.67 -14.30 1.48
N ASN A 265 3.83 -15.23 1.02
CA ASN A 265 4.27 -16.31 0.13
C ASN A 265 4.80 -15.79 -1.21
N LEU A 266 4.15 -14.77 -1.78
CA LEU A 266 4.60 -14.12 -3.01
C LEU A 266 5.94 -13.41 -2.80
N GLU A 267 6.08 -12.63 -1.72
CA GLU A 267 7.35 -11.94 -1.40
C GLU A 267 8.49 -12.93 -1.11
N PHE A 268 8.19 -14.03 -0.41
CA PHE A 268 9.14 -15.10 -0.15
C PHE A 268 9.61 -15.74 -1.46
N LEU A 269 8.68 -16.14 -2.33
CA LEU A 269 8.98 -16.76 -3.62
C LEU A 269 9.79 -15.84 -4.54
N LEU A 270 9.35 -14.59 -4.68
CA LEU A 270 9.81 -13.67 -5.72
C LEU A 270 11.04 -12.85 -5.30
N PHE A 271 11.27 -12.66 -4.00
CA PHE A 271 12.32 -11.76 -3.52
C PHE A 271 13.23 -12.40 -2.47
N SER A 272 12.68 -12.98 -1.39
CA SER A 272 13.47 -13.30 -0.19
C SER A 272 13.97 -14.73 -0.07
N SER A 273 13.48 -15.68 -0.87
CA SER A 273 13.90 -17.08 -0.82
C SER A 273 15.35 -17.26 -1.28
N PRO A 274 16.12 -18.23 -0.74
CA PRO A 274 17.46 -18.55 -1.24
C PRO A 274 17.50 -18.93 -2.72
N TRP A 275 16.38 -19.39 -3.27
CA TRP A 275 16.24 -19.72 -4.69
C TRP A 275 15.46 -18.67 -5.49
N SER A 276 15.22 -17.49 -4.91
CA SER A 276 14.56 -16.39 -5.60
C SER A 276 15.41 -15.90 -6.79
N PRO A 277 14.82 -15.11 -7.71
CA PRO A 277 15.56 -14.46 -8.79
C PRO A 277 16.71 -13.55 -8.35
N TRP A 278 16.77 -13.19 -7.06
CA TRP A 278 17.73 -12.27 -6.48
C TRP A 278 18.91 -13.03 -5.87
N GLU A 279 20.11 -12.48 -6.02
CA GLU A 279 21.33 -13.02 -5.40
C GLU A 279 21.54 -12.38 -4.03
N ASN A 280 21.43 -11.05 -3.98
CA ASN A 280 21.46 -10.23 -2.77
C ASN A 280 20.22 -9.32 -2.75
N CYS A 281 20.04 -8.54 -1.67
CA CYS A 281 18.92 -7.60 -1.53
C CYS A 281 18.82 -6.55 -2.67
N TRP A 282 19.89 -6.33 -3.44
CA TRP A 282 19.99 -5.27 -4.44
C TRP A 282 20.34 -5.72 -5.87
N GLN A 283 20.64 -6.99 -6.11
CA GLN A 283 21.11 -7.50 -7.42
C GLN A 283 20.31 -8.70 -7.90
N LEU A 284 19.83 -8.61 -9.14
CA LEU A 284 19.17 -9.70 -9.85
C LEU A 284 20.24 -10.65 -10.40
N ARG A 285 20.04 -11.96 -10.24
CA ARG A 285 20.97 -12.98 -10.76
C ARG A 285 21.20 -12.76 -12.25
N SER A 286 22.46 -12.80 -12.67
CA SER A 286 22.88 -12.57 -14.06
C SER A 286 22.16 -13.48 -15.06
N ASN A 287 21.81 -14.70 -14.67
CA ASN A 287 21.04 -15.64 -15.50
C ASN A 287 19.68 -15.06 -15.96
N TYR A 288 19.01 -14.25 -15.15
CA TYR A 288 17.71 -13.64 -15.53
C TYR A 288 17.87 -12.50 -16.56
N LYS A 289 19.09 -11.97 -16.72
CA LYS A 289 19.41 -10.96 -17.75
C LYS A 289 19.71 -11.62 -19.11
N ASP A 290 20.08 -12.90 -19.12
CA ASP A 290 20.43 -13.67 -20.32
C ASP A 290 19.17 -14.21 -21.05
N PRO A 291 18.93 -13.85 -22.32
CA PRO A 291 17.73 -14.28 -23.04
C PRO A 291 17.71 -15.78 -23.35
N THR A 292 18.87 -16.43 -23.45
CA THR A 292 18.99 -17.85 -23.83
C THR A 292 18.42 -18.78 -22.75
N LYS A 293 18.49 -18.36 -21.48
CA LYS A 293 18.09 -19.15 -20.31
C LYS A 293 16.62 -18.98 -19.91
N ARG A 294 15.84 -18.17 -20.64
CA ARG A 294 14.43 -17.84 -20.33
C ARG A 294 13.58 -19.07 -19.98
N MET A 295 13.59 -20.09 -20.84
CA MET A 295 12.75 -21.29 -20.66
C MET A 295 13.22 -22.16 -19.47
N ILE A 296 14.53 -22.21 -19.23
CA ILE A 296 15.10 -22.97 -18.11
C ILE A 296 14.70 -22.32 -16.79
N LEU A 297 14.81 -20.99 -16.70
CA LEU A 297 14.41 -20.23 -15.51
C LEU A 297 12.91 -20.29 -15.25
N ALA A 298 12.08 -20.24 -16.31
CA ALA A 298 10.63 -20.40 -16.18
C ALA A 298 10.27 -21.77 -15.56
N ARG A 299 10.87 -22.86 -16.06
CA ARG A 299 10.66 -24.20 -15.49
C ARG A 299 11.16 -24.31 -14.05
N GLN A 300 12.27 -23.65 -13.72
CA GLN A 300 12.77 -23.59 -12.35
C GLN A 300 11.78 -22.88 -11.42
N LEU A 301 11.25 -21.72 -11.83
CA LEU A 301 10.26 -20.96 -11.09
C LEU A 301 8.95 -21.75 -10.93
N GLU A 302 8.49 -22.45 -11.97
CA GLU A 302 7.31 -23.35 -11.87
C GLU A 302 7.49 -24.43 -10.79
N ARG A 303 8.67 -25.06 -10.73
CA ARG A 303 8.96 -26.09 -9.73
C ARG A 303 8.98 -25.51 -8.32
N GLN A 304 9.50 -24.30 -8.16
CA GLN A 304 9.51 -23.59 -6.87
C GLN A 304 8.09 -23.22 -6.42
N ILE A 305 7.27 -22.71 -7.34
CA ILE A 305 5.85 -22.41 -7.08
C ILE A 305 5.12 -23.67 -6.62
N LEU A 306 5.30 -24.79 -7.33
CA LEU A 306 4.66 -26.06 -6.99
C LEU A 306 5.10 -26.57 -5.62
N LEU A 307 6.40 -26.52 -5.32
CA LEU A 307 6.94 -26.93 -4.02
C LEU A 307 6.37 -26.05 -2.89
N LEU A 308 6.33 -24.73 -3.09
CA LEU A 308 5.79 -23.80 -2.10
C LEU A 308 4.29 -24.03 -1.87
N ALA A 309 3.53 -24.27 -2.94
CA ALA A 309 2.10 -24.59 -2.84
C ALA A 309 1.87 -25.90 -2.05
N LEU A 310 2.68 -26.94 -2.31
CA LEU A 310 2.60 -28.21 -1.59
C LEU A 310 2.94 -28.05 -0.10
N VAL A 311 3.99 -27.30 0.23
CA VAL A 311 4.36 -27.01 1.63
C VAL A 311 3.24 -26.25 2.34
N ASN A 312 2.65 -25.24 1.70
CA ASN A 312 1.50 -24.51 2.27
C ASN A 312 0.29 -25.42 2.47
N LEU A 313 0.02 -26.35 1.54
CA LEU A 313 -1.09 -27.31 1.65
C LEU A 313 -0.89 -28.27 2.83
N VAL A 314 0.33 -28.79 3.03
CA VAL A 314 0.66 -29.68 4.15
C VAL A 314 0.59 -28.95 5.50
N LEU A 315 1.02 -27.68 5.54
CA LEU A 315 0.97 -26.86 6.76
C LEU A 315 -0.41 -26.22 7.02
N ALA A 316 -1.31 -26.24 6.02
CA ALA A 316 -2.63 -25.62 6.10
C ALA A 316 -3.43 -25.98 7.36
N PRO A 317 -3.59 -27.26 7.79
CA PRO A 317 -4.38 -27.58 8.99
C PRO A 317 -3.80 -26.96 10.27
N LEU A 318 -2.47 -26.93 10.41
CA LEU A 318 -1.81 -26.34 11.57
C LEU A 318 -1.97 -24.81 11.59
N ILE A 319 -1.73 -24.16 10.43
CA ILE A 319 -1.89 -22.71 10.30
C ILE A 319 -3.37 -22.33 10.50
N GLN A 320 -4.31 -23.13 9.99
CA GLN A 320 -5.74 -22.92 10.14
C GLN A 320 -6.17 -22.99 11.61
N ALA A 321 -5.70 -23.99 12.37
CA ALA A 321 -5.97 -24.09 13.80
C ALA A 321 -5.45 -22.86 14.55
N TRP A 322 -4.22 -22.41 14.25
CA TRP A 322 -3.68 -21.17 14.81
C TRP A 322 -4.52 -19.94 14.46
N GLN A 323 -4.93 -19.79 13.19
CA GLN A 323 -5.75 -18.66 12.75
C GLN A 323 -7.11 -18.62 13.44
N ILE A 324 -7.77 -19.77 13.63
CA ILE A 324 -9.06 -19.85 14.34
C ILE A 324 -8.88 -19.42 15.80
N LEU A 325 -7.86 -19.94 16.49
CA LEU A 325 -7.59 -19.59 17.89
C LEU A 325 -7.24 -18.11 18.03
N TYR A 326 -6.32 -17.61 17.21
CA TYR A 326 -5.93 -16.20 17.22
C TYR A 326 -7.12 -15.28 16.89
N PHE A 327 -7.95 -15.66 15.93
CA PHE A 327 -9.17 -14.92 15.61
C PHE A 327 -10.13 -14.87 16.80
N PHE A 328 -10.41 -16.02 17.42
CA PHE A 328 -11.29 -16.11 18.58
C PHE A 328 -10.79 -15.20 19.72
N PHE A 329 -9.52 -15.31 20.11
CA PHE A 329 -8.99 -14.53 21.23
C PHE A 329 -8.92 -13.02 20.98
N ASN A 330 -8.73 -12.57 19.73
CA ASN A 330 -8.64 -11.14 19.44
C ASN A 330 -9.99 -10.49 19.10
N TYR A 331 -10.92 -11.24 18.52
CA TYR A 331 -12.17 -10.66 17.98
C TYR A 331 -13.43 -11.09 18.71
N ALA A 332 -13.43 -12.13 19.55
CA ALA A 332 -14.63 -12.55 20.26
C ALA A 332 -15.20 -11.46 21.18
N GLU A 333 -14.32 -10.72 21.88
CA GLU A 333 -14.73 -9.56 22.69
C GLU A 333 -15.34 -8.46 21.83
N LEU A 334 -14.70 -8.14 20.69
CA LEU A 334 -15.18 -7.10 19.78
C LEU A 334 -16.56 -7.42 19.21
N ILE A 335 -16.79 -8.69 18.85
CA ILE A 335 -18.07 -9.19 18.34
C ILE A 335 -19.16 -9.06 19.40
N LYS A 336 -18.85 -9.42 20.66
CA LYS A 336 -19.79 -9.32 21.78
C LYS A 336 -20.11 -7.86 22.13
N ARG A 337 -19.10 -7.00 22.18
CA ARG A 337 -19.24 -5.62 22.65
C ARG A 337 -19.81 -4.68 21.59
N SER A 338 -19.38 -4.82 20.33
CA SER A 338 -19.73 -3.90 19.26
C SER A 338 -19.85 -4.63 17.91
N PRO A 339 -20.94 -5.38 17.67
CA PRO A 339 -21.14 -6.10 16.41
C PRO A 339 -21.15 -5.17 15.19
N GLY A 340 -21.58 -3.91 15.35
CA GLY A 340 -21.55 -2.90 14.29
C GLY A 340 -20.15 -2.57 13.76
N SER A 341 -19.09 -2.81 14.55
CA SER A 341 -17.70 -2.56 14.12
C SER A 341 -17.24 -3.46 12.97
N LEU A 342 -17.86 -4.64 12.81
CA LEU A 342 -17.61 -5.57 11.71
C LEU A 342 -18.28 -5.14 10.40
N GLY A 343 -19.37 -4.37 10.51
CA GLY A 343 -20.07 -3.74 9.39
C GLY A 343 -19.37 -2.49 8.86
N LEU A 344 -18.34 -1.99 9.55
CA LEU A 344 -17.49 -0.92 9.04
C LEU A 344 -16.67 -1.40 7.84
N ARG A 345 -16.33 -0.48 6.96
CA ARG A 345 -15.55 -0.74 5.76
C ARG A 345 -14.07 -0.44 5.96
N THR A 346 -13.22 -1.22 5.30
CA THR A 346 -11.76 -1.08 5.31
C THR A 346 -11.19 -1.30 3.91
N TRP A 347 -10.07 -0.63 3.63
CA TRP A 347 -9.32 -0.85 2.39
C TRP A 347 -8.72 -2.26 2.37
N SER A 348 -9.01 -3.03 1.32
CA SER A 348 -8.46 -4.36 1.12
C SER A 348 -6.95 -4.30 0.89
N LEU A 349 -6.21 -5.38 1.17
CA LEU A 349 -4.78 -5.42 0.91
C LEU A 349 -4.48 -5.32 -0.60
N TYR A 350 -5.38 -5.87 -1.44
CA TYR A 350 -5.34 -5.68 -2.89
C TYR A 350 -5.46 -4.21 -3.28
N ALA A 351 -6.38 -3.46 -2.67
CA ALA A 351 -6.50 -2.02 -2.89
C ALA A 351 -5.23 -1.26 -2.50
N ARG A 352 -4.61 -1.62 -1.36
CA ARG A 352 -3.37 -0.99 -0.91
C ARG A 352 -2.22 -1.14 -1.92
N ILE A 353 -2.12 -2.25 -2.64
CA ILE A 353 -1.06 -2.41 -3.67
C ILE A 353 -1.47 -1.73 -4.97
N THR A 354 -2.72 -1.87 -5.37
CA THR A 354 -3.22 -1.34 -6.65
C THR A 354 -3.23 0.18 -6.65
N LEU A 355 -3.67 0.80 -5.56
CA LEU A 355 -3.78 2.25 -5.41
C LEU A 355 -2.47 2.92 -5.02
N ARG A 356 -1.39 2.17 -4.76
CA ARG A 356 -0.09 2.71 -4.39
C ARG A 356 0.66 3.26 -5.60
N HIS A 357 1.25 4.45 -5.46
CA HIS A 357 2.18 5.00 -6.45
C HIS A 357 3.53 4.29 -6.40
N PHE A 358 4.31 4.39 -7.48
CA PHE A 358 5.73 4.03 -7.41
C PHE A 358 6.45 4.99 -6.46
N ASN A 359 7.38 4.46 -5.68
CA ASN A 359 8.14 5.22 -4.67
C ASN A 359 7.26 5.92 -3.61
N GLU A 360 6.14 5.31 -3.21
CA GLU A 360 5.31 5.80 -2.09
C GLU A 360 5.55 4.95 -0.84
N LEU A 361 5.89 5.59 0.28
CA LEU A 361 6.12 4.92 1.56
C LEU A 361 4.79 4.46 2.19
N GLU A 362 4.86 3.50 3.12
CA GLU A 362 3.65 2.89 3.69
C GLU A 362 2.82 3.88 4.54
N HIS A 363 3.47 4.79 5.28
CA HIS A 363 2.74 5.82 6.03
C HIS A 363 2.05 6.82 5.08
N GLU A 364 2.70 7.23 4.01
CA GLU A 364 2.14 8.16 3.00
C GLU A 364 0.87 7.58 2.35
N LEU A 365 0.94 6.32 1.93
CA LEU A 365 -0.20 5.59 1.40
C LEU A 365 -1.33 5.52 2.43
N ARG A 366 -1.00 5.22 3.69
CA ARG A 366 -1.97 5.11 4.77
C ARG A 366 -2.68 6.44 5.01
N ASP A 367 -1.95 7.54 5.06
CA ASP A 367 -2.52 8.88 5.28
C ASP A 367 -3.46 9.28 4.15
N ARG A 368 -3.08 8.98 2.91
CA ARG A 368 -3.92 9.18 1.73
C ARG A 368 -5.21 8.35 1.78
N LEU A 369 -5.11 7.06 2.08
CA LEU A 369 -6.27 6.17 2.20
C LEU A 369 -7.15 6.50 3.42
N ASN A 370 -6.57 7.01 4.51
CA ASN A 370 -7.31 7.48 5.68
C ASN A 370 -8.16 8.70 5.35
N ARG A 371 -7.62 9.67 4.59
CA ARG A 371 -8.40 10.82 4.10
C ARG A 371 -9.51 10.40 3.15
N ALA A 372 -9.24 9.42 2.28
CA ALA A 372 -10.24 8.85 1.38
C ALA A 372 -11.35 8.05 2.08
N HIS A 373 -11.16 7.61 3.34
CA HIS A 373 -12.07 6.68 4.02
C HIS A 373 -13.48 7.25 4.20
N LYS A 374 -13.60 8.51 4.64
CA LYS A 374 -14.89 9.16 4.88
C LYS A 374 -15.66 9.43 3.57
N PRO A 375 -15.07 10.04 2.52
CA PRO A 375 -15.70 10.12 1.20
C PRO A 375 -16.10 8.75 0.62
N ALA A 376 -15.25 7.73 0.73
CA ALA A 376 -15.52 6.40 0.20
C ALA A 376 -16.70 5.72 0.91
N THR A 377 -16.82 5.92 2.23
CA THR A 377 -17.94 5.41 3.02
C THR A 377 -19.25 6.08 2.60
N LYS A 378 -19.25 7.40 2.42
CA LYS A 378 -20.42 8.15 1.93
C LYS A 378 -20.83 7.74 0.51
N TYR A 379 -19.86 7.51 -0.37
CA TYR A 379 -20.12 7.03 -1.72
C TYR A 379 -20.85 5.68 -1.67
N LEU A 380 -20.33 4.69 -0.95
CA LEU A 380 -20.97 3.36 -0.89
C LEU A 380 -22.27 3.33 -0.07
N SER A 381 -22.46 4.21 0.92
CA SER A 381 -23.74 4.32 1.64
C SER A 381 -24.86 4.85 0.76
N SER A 382 -24.54 5.62 -0.29
CA SER A 382 -25.53 6.11 -1.26
C SER A 382 -26.16 5.00 -2.12
N PHE A 383 -25.53 3.82 -2.21
CA PHE A 383 -26.01 2.65 -2.96
C PHE A 383 -26.85 1.68 -2.10
N SER A 384 -27.63 2.20 -1.16
CA SER A 384 -28.51 1.37 -0.35
C SER A 384 -29.61 0.71 -1.21
N SER A 385 -29.88 -0.55 -0.90
CA SER A 385 -30.90 -1.34 -1.57
C SER A 385 -32.24 -1.15 -0.85
N PRO A 386 -33.28 -0.58 -1.52
CA PRO A 386 -34.58 -0.38 -0.87
C PRO A 386 -35.19 -1.69 -0.35
N ILE A 387 -35.01 -2.81 -1.06
CA ILE A 387 -35.52 -4.11 -0.63
C ILE A 387 -34.81 -4.60 0.64
N THR A 388 -33.51 -4.36 0.76
CA THR A 388 -32.74 -4.71 1.97
C THR A 388 -33.20 -3.89 3.16
N THR A 389 -33.48 -2.60 2.98
CA THR A 389 -34.03 -1.74 4.04
C THR A 389 -35.41 -2.20 4.48
N VAL A 390 -36.31 -2.55 3.54
CA VAL A 390 -37.65 -3.08 3.87
C VAL A 390 -37.55 -4.39 4.65
N ILE A 391 -36.71 -5.32 4.22
CA ILE A 391 -36.49 -6.59 4.94
C ILE A 391 -35.93 -6.34 6.34
N ALA A 392 -34.90 -5.49 6.45
CA ALA A 392 -34.27 -5.17 7.73
C ALA A 392 -35.26 -4.52 8.71
N LYS A 393 -36.09 -3.58 8.26
CA LYS A 393 -37.14 -2.96 9.09
C LYS A 393 -38.16 -3.97 9.62
N ASN A 394 -38.59 -4.92 8.79
CA ASN A 394 -39.50 -5.98 9.23
C ASN A 394 -38.86 -6.94 10.23
N ILE A 395 -37.58 -7.30 10.03
CA ILE A 395 -36.82 -8.12 10.99
C ILE A 395 -36.65 -7.37 12.32
N VAL A 396 -36.32 -6.07 12.28
CA VAL A 396 -36.24 -5.22 13.47
C VAL A 396 -37.56 -5.19 14.22
N PHE A 397 -38.69 -5.02 13.52
CA PHE A 397 -40.01 -5.02 14.16
C PHE A 397 -40.30 -6.35 14.86
N LEU A 398 -40.21 -7.48 14.15
CA LEU A 398 -40.49 -8.80 14.70
C LEU A 398 -39.58 -9.14 15.89
N SER A 399 -38.26 -8.93 15.75
CA SER A 399 -37.30 -9.23 16.81
C SER A 399 -37.47 -8.31 18.02
N ALA A 400 -37.69 -7.01 17.82
CA ALA A 400 -37.88 -6.05 18.91
C ALA A 400 -39.19 -6.27 19.68
N SER A 401 -40.27 -6.66 19.00
CA SER A 401 -41.54 -6.98 19.66
C SER A 401 -41.42 -8.17 20.59
N VAL A 402 -40.85 -9.29 20.12
CA VAL A 402 -40.65 -10.50 20.95
C VAL A 402 -39.67 -10.22 22.09
N LEU A 403 -38.54 -9.57 21.78
CA LEU A 403 -37.54 -9.20 22.79
C LEU A 403 -38.12 -8.27 23.85
N GLY A 404 -38.91 -7.27 23.46
CA GLY A 404 -39.54 -6.31 24.37
C GLY A 404 -40.50 -6.99 25.35
N VAL A 405 -41.29 -7.96 24.89
CA VAL A 405 -42.19 -8.75 25.76
C VAL A 405 -41.37 -9.60 26.73
N LEU A 406 -40.33 -10.30 26.27
CA LEU A 406 -39.49 -11.12 27.14
C LEU A 406 -38.78 -10.28 28.20
N VAL A 407 -38.23 -9.12 27.82
CA VAL A 407 -37.59 -8.19 28.76
C VAL A 407 -38.59 -7.64 29.76
N ALA A 408 -39.80 -7.26 29.33
CA ALA A 408 -40.83 -6.77 30.26
C ALA A 408 -41.25 -7.85 31.27
N LEU A 409 -41.41 -9.11 30.83
CA LEU A 409 -41.68 -10.23 31.72
C LEU A 409 -40.53 -10.50 32.69
N SER A 410 -39.27 -10.42 32.24
CA SER A 410 -38.09 -10.55 33.09
C SER A 410 -37.93 -9.42 34.12
N VAL A 411 -38.44 -8.22 33.82
CA VAL A 411 -38.46 -7.09 34.76
C VAL A 411 -39.63 -7.22 35.75
N TYR A 412 -40.76 -7.78 35.32
CA TYR A 412 -41.89 -8.07 36.21
C TYR A 412 -41.56 -9.17 37.21
N ASP A 413 -40.91 -10.23 36.74
CA ASP A 413 -40.49 -11.38 37.54
C ASP A 413 -39.15 -11.93 37.05
N GLU A 414 -38.15 -11.95 37.95
CA GLU A 414 -36.81 -12.45 37.64
C GLU A 414 -36.79 -13.96 37.37
N ASP A 415 -37.78 -14.71 37.86
CA ASP A 415 -37.87 -16.16 37.67
C ASP A 415 -38.02 -16.54 36.19
N VAL A 416 -38.50 -15.62 35.35
CA VAL A 416 -38.57 -15.78 33.89
C VAL A 416 -37.17 -16.03 33.29
N LEU A 417 -36.11 -15.45 33.86
CA LEU A 417 -34.74 -15.67 33.36
C LEU A 417 -34.20 -17.07 33.66
N THR A 418 -34.80 -17.78 34.62
CA THR A 418 -34.40 -19.14 35.01
C THR A 418 -35.01 -20.22 34.12
N VAL A 419 -36.05 -19.89 33.35
CA VAL A 419 -36.71 -20.80 32.41
C VAL A 419 -35.78 -21.18 31.27
N GLU A 420 -35.86 -22.45 30.86
CA GLU A 420 -35.03 -23.01 29.80
C GLU A 420 -35.07 -22.15 28.54
N HIS A 421 -33.90 -21.89 27.98
CA HIS A 421 -33.67 -21.12 26.76
C HIS A 421 -34.07 -19.63 26.75
N ILE A 422 -34.76 -19.07 27.76
CA ILE A 422 -35.18 -17.66 27.71
C ILE A 422 -33.99 -16.70 27.56
N LEU A 423 -32.93 -16.89 28.35
CA LEU A 423 -31.70 -16.10 28.22
C LEU A 423 -31.05 -16.26 26.83
N THR A 424 -31.04 -17.48 26.29
CA THR A 424 -30.48 -17.75 24.95
C THR A 424 -31.32 -17.11 23.84
N ILE A 425 -32.65 -17.07 23.99
CA ILE A 425 -33.55 -16.42 23.04
C ILE A 425 -33.39 -14.90 23.11
N ILE A 426 -33.33 -14.30 24.31
CA ILE A 426 -33.08 -12.87 24.51
C ILE A 426 -31.76 -12.45 23.85
N THR A 427 -30.69 -13.23 24.07
CA THR A 427 -29.37 -12.95 23.48
C THR A 427 -29.36 -13.09 21.95
N ILE A 428 -29.95 -14.16 21.40
CA ILE A 428 -30.05 -14.35 19.94
C ILE A 428 -30.90 -13.25 19.30
N LEU A 429 -32.07 -12.94 19.85
CA LEU A 429 -32.93 -11.86 19.36
C LEU A 429 -32.25 -10.50 19.46
N GLY A 430 -31.49 -10.26 20.53
CA GLY A 430 -30.65 -9.06 20.69
C GLY A 430 -29.59 -8.95 19.59
N CYS A 431 -28.89 -10.05 19.27
CA CYS A 431 -27.93 -10.10 18.17
C CYS A 431 -28.59 -9.87 16.80
N VAL A 432 -29.72 -10.52 16.52
CA VAL A 432 -30.49 -10.35 15.27
C VAL A 432 -30.97 -8.90 15.13
N LEU A 433 -31.50 -8.31 16.20
CA LEU A 433 -31.96 -6.92 16.22
C LEU A 433 -30.80 -5.95 15.97
N ALA A 434 -29.66 -6.15 16.61
CA ALA A 434 -28.46 -5.34 16.41
C ALA A 434 -27.93 -5.43 14.97
N GLY A 435 -27.89 -6.65 14.40
CA GLY A 435 -27.50 -6.87 13.02
C GLY A 435 -28.46 -6.24 12.01
N ALA A 436 -29.77 -6.40 12.22
CA ALA A 436 -30.77 -5.82 11.34
C ALA A 436 -30.78 -4.28 11.39
N ARG A 437 -30.56 -3.68 12.57
CA ARG A 437 -30.38 -2.21 12.69
C ARG A 437 -29.15 -1.72 11.95
N ALA A 438 -28.05 -2.47 11.97
CA ALA A 438 -26.83 -2.11 11.23
C ALA A 438 -27.06 -2.08 9.70
N LEU A 439 -28.05 -2.81 9.17
CA LEU A 439 -28.41 -2.79 7.76
C LEU A 439 -29.28 -1.60 7.35
N ILE A 440 -29.94 -0.92 8.30
CA ILE A 440 -30.87 0.18 8.01
C ILE A 440 -30.13 1.49 7.68
N GLY A 441 -28.86 1.64 8.09
CA GLY A 441 -28.04 2.81 7.81
C GLY A 441 -28.46 4.05 8.63
N ASP A 442 -27.49 4.82 9.10
CA ASP A 442 -27.74 5.92 10.05
C ASP A 442 -28.43 7.16 9.42
N GLU A 443 -28.44 7.29 8.09
CA GLU A 443 -28.89 8.51 7.40
C GLU A 443 -30.41 8.69 7.30
N GLU A 444 -31.23 7.73 7.73
CA GLU A 444 -32.69 7.93 7.83
C GLU A 444 -33.09 8.83 9.03
N HIS A 445 -32.16 9.07 9.98
CA HIS A 445 -32.42 9.89 11.17
C HIS A 445 -32.25 11.41 10.93
N LEU A 446 -31.57 11.81 9.86
CA LEU A 446 -31.47 13.21 9.43
C LEU A 446 -32.32 13.40 8.18
N GLY A 447 -33.60 13.71 8.40
CA GLY A 447 -34.60 13.80 7.34
C GLY A 447 -34.16 14.60 6.11
N GLY A 448 -34.40 14.00 4.93
CA GLY A 448 -34.62 14.72 3.68
C GLY A 448 -33.37 14.96 2.81
N GLY A 449 -33.40 14.40 1.59
CA GLY A 449 -32.67 14.98 0.46
C GLY A 449 -31.97 13.99 -0.46
N CYS A 450 -32.73 13.31 -1.30
CA CYS A 450 -32.29 12.75 -2.59
C CYS A 450 -31.02 11.88 -2.56
N THR A 451 -31.15 10.63 -2.10
CA THR A 451 -30.21 9.54 -2.41
C THR A 451 -30.38 9.12 -3.88
N GLY A 452 -29.83 9.93 -4.78
CA GLY A 452 -29.89 9.68 -6.22
C GLY A 452 -28.54 9.24 -6.78
N PRO A 453 -28.52 8.41 -7.84
CA PRO A 453 -27.31 8.09 -8.61
C PRO A 453 -26.50 9.35 -8.99
N ALA A 454 -27.16 10.47 -9.26
CA ALA A 454 -26.52 11.74 -9.61
C ALA A 454 -25.54 12.28 -8.55
N ARG A 455 -25.78 12.04 -7.24
CA ARG A 455 -24.85 12.44 -6.16
C ARG A 455 -23.65 11.50 -6.06
N GLY A 456 -23.76 10.29 -6.61
CA GLY A 456 -22.69 9.30 -6.64
C GLY A 456 -21.46 9.81 -7.39
N GLU A 457 -21.64 10.48 -8.53
CA GLU A 457 -20.53 11.07 -9.29
C GLU A 457 -19.78 12.14 -8.48
N GLU A 458 -20.51 13.07 -7.83
CA GLU A 458 -19.90 14.14 -7.03
C GLU A 458 -19.14 13.57 -5.81
N LEU A 459 -19.72 12.59 -5.10
CA LEU A 459 -19.05 11.92 -3.99
C LEU A 459 -17.82 11.14 -4.46
N PHE A 460 -17.89 10.53 -5.65
CA PHE A 460 -16.79 9.77 -6.21
C PHE A 460 -15.63 10.67 -6.66
N VAL A 461 -15.89 11.89 -7.12
CA VAL A 461 -14.83 12.89 -7.40
C VAL A 461 -14.04 13.21 -6.12
N GLN A 462 -14.69 13.30 -4.95
CA GLN A 462 -13.97 13.47 -3.67
C GLN A 462 -13.11 12.25 -3.32
N VAL A 463 -13.61 11.05 -3.58
CA VAL A 463 -12.83 9.82 -3.42
C VAL A 463 -11.61 9.85 -4.34
N LEU A 464 -11.80 10.21 -5.60
CA LEU A 464 -10.73 10.30 -6.60
C LEU A 464 -9.66 11.33 -6.22
N GLY A 465 -10.08 12.49 -5.69
CA GLY A 465 -9.17 13.53 -5.21
C GLY A 465 -8.15 13.01 -4.21
N HIS A 466 -8.48 11.98 -3.42
CA HIS A 466 -7.54 11.36 -2.48
C HIS A 466 -6.94 10.04 -2.99
N VAL A 467 -7.69 9.21 -3.71
CA VAL A 467 -7.23 7.88 -4.14
C VAL A 467 -6.34 7.95 -5.38
N HIS A 468 -6.47 8.99 -6.20
CA HIS A 468 -5.72 9.31 -7.43
C HIS A 468 -5.85 8.32 -8.58
N TYR A 469 -6.23 7.07 -8.34
CA TYR A 469 -6.39 6.04 -9.38
C TYR A 469 -7.86 5.74 -9.62
N LEU A 470 -8.27 5.88 -10.89
CA LEU A 470 -9.61 5.55 -11.38
C LEU A 470 -9.52 4.81 -12.71
N PRO A 471 -10.10 3.61 -12.83
CA PRO A 471 -10.32 2.98 -14.13
C PRO A 471 -11.06 3.90 -15.09
N ALA A 472 -10.57 4.03 -16.33
CA ALA A 472 -11.19 4.87 -17.35
C ALA A 472 -12.67 4.54 -17.56
N ALA A 473 -13.05 3.26 -17.48
CA ALA A 473 -14.43 2.86 -17.70
C ALA A 473 -15.40 3.26 -16.58
N TRP A 474 -14.94 3.65 -15.39
CA TRP A 474 -15.83 4.10 -14.32
C TRP A 474 -16.26 5.56 -14.51
N ARG A 475 -15.57 6.32 -15.36
CA ARG A 475 -15.84 7.74 -15.61
C ARG A 475 -17.23 7.93 -16.22
N GLY A 476 -18.01 8.86 -15.66
CA GLY A 476 -19.40 9.12 -16.06
C GLY A 476 -20.38 7.98 -15.75
N ARG A 477 -19.92 6.93 -15.07
CA ARG A 477 -20.71 5.76 -14.65
C ARG A 477 -20.55 5.46 -13.17
N ALA A 478 -19.95 6.35 -12.39
CA ALA A 478 -19.81 6.19 -10.94
C ALA A 478 -21.16 6.13 -10.22
N HIS A 479 -22.24 6.58 -10.86
CA HIS A 479 -23.61 6.40 -10.38
C HIS A 479 -24.19 4.98 -10.56
N THR A 480 -23.49 4.07 -11.23
CA THR A 480 -23.98 2.72 -11.53
C THR A 480 -23.62 1.72 -10.43
N LYS A 481 -24.49 0.72 -10.23
CA LYS A 481 -24.25 -0.36 -9.25
C LYS A 481 -23.04 -1.22 -9.59
N ASP A 482 -22.71 -1.35 -10.88
CA ASP A 482 -21.56 -2.12 -11.34
C ASP A 482 -20.26 -1.49 -10.83
N VAL A 483 -20.11 -0.16 -10.98
CA VAL A 483 -18.95 0.57 -10.45
C VAL A 483 -18.89 0.49 -8.93
N ALA A 484 -20.03 0.64 -8.25
CA ALA A 484 -20.09 0.48 -6.79
C ALA A 484 -19.67 -0.94 -6.34
N ALA A 485 -20.04 -1.98 -7.10
CA ALA A 485 -19.66 -3.37 -6.80
C ALA A 485 -18.16 -3.60 -6.98
N HIS A 486 -17.55 -3.09 -8.05
CA HIS A 486 -16.09 -3.17 -8.23
C HIS A 486 -15.34 -2.34 -7.17
N PHE A 487 -15.81 -1.13 -6.86
CA PHE A 487 -15.22 -0.30 -5.81
C PHE A 487 -15.34 -0.95 -4.43
N GLN A 488 -16.42 -1.70 -4.16
CA GLN A 488 -16.57 -2.49 -2.94
C GLN A 488 -15.52 -3.59 -2.79
N GLN A 489 -14.94 -4.12 -3.87
CA GLN A 489 -13.81 -5.06 -3.78
C GLN A 489 -12.53 -4.37 -3.29
N LEU A 490 -12.36 -3.08 -3.61
CA LEU A 490 -11.26 -2.27 -3.07
C LEU A 490 -11.54 -1.81 -1.63
N PHE A 491 -12.79 -1.43 -1.34
CA PHE A 491 -13.26 -0.91 -0.06
C PHE A 491 -14.34 -1.82 0.56
N GLN A 492 -13.87 -2.98 1.03
CA GLN A 492 -14.70 -4.09 1.50
C GLN A 492 -15.12 -3.93 2.96
N PHE A 493 -16.10 -4.72 3.39
CA PHE A 493 -16.45 -4.82 4.81
C PHE A 493 -15.32 -5.45 5.63
N ARG A 494 -15.16 -5.00 6.88
CA ARG A 494 -14.17 -5.56 7.82
C ARG A 494 -14.42 -7.04 8.07
N ALA A 495 -15.68 -7.48 8.14
CA ALA A 495 -16.04 -8.89 8.22
C ALA A 495 -15.48 -9.71 7.03
N VAL A 496 -15.59 -9.20 5.80
CA VAL A 496 -15.06 -9.87 4.60
C VAL A 496 -13.53 -9.92 4.63
N TYR A 497 -12.88 -8.82 5.05
CA TYR A 497 -11.42 -8.79 5.25
C TYR A 497 -10.97 -9.89 6.22
N ILE A 498 -11.64 -10.01 7.37
CA ILE A 498 -11.34 -11.03 8.38
C ILE A 498 -11.57 -12.44 7.84
N LEU A 499 -12.67 -12.68 7.13
CA LEU A 499 -12.98 -13.98 6.54
C LEU A 499 -11.89 -14.43 5.55
N PHE A 500 -11.37 -13.51 4.73
CA PHE A 500 -10.28 -13.80 3.80
C PHE A 500 -8.94 -14.11 4.49
N GLU A 501 -8.67 -13.49 5.64
CA GLU A 501 -7.50 -13.85 6.47
C GLU A 501 -7.71 -15.23 7.12
N LEU A 502 -8.91 -15.52 7.61
CA LEU A 502 -9.25 -16.81 8.22
C LEU A 502 -9.19 -17.97 7.22
N LEU A 503 -9.66 -17.76 5.99
CA LEU A 503 -9.59 -18.75 4.90
C LEU A 503 -8.22 -18.78 4.20
N SER A 504 -7.28 -17.94 4.61
CA SER A 504 -5.99 -17.82 3.93
C SER A 504 -5.17 -19.10 3.83
N PRO A 505 -5.08 -19.94 4.88
CA PRO A 505 -4.32 -21.19 4.79
C PRO A 505 -4.89 -22.16 3.72
N LEU A 506 -6.19 -22.08 3.45
CA LEU A 506 -6.88 -22.94 2.48
C LEU A 506 -6.79 -22.38 1.05
N LEU A 507 -6.95 -21.06 0.89
CA LEU A 507 -6.97 -20.42 -0.44
C LEU A 507 -5.57 -20.17 -1.02
N CYS A 508 -4.57 -19.91 -0.18
CA CYS A 508 -3.20 -19.62 -0.62
C CYS A 508 -2.60 -20.70 -1.55
N PRO A 509 -2.63 -22.01 -1.23
CA PRO A 509 -2.08 -23.02 -2.12
C PRO A 509 -2.79 -23.06 -3.49
N LEU A 510 -4.10 -22.80 -3.53
CA LEU A 510 -4.86 -22.77 -4.79
C LEU A 510 -4.42 -21.61 -5.70
N VAL A 511 -4.23 -20.42 -5.12
CA VAL A 511 -3.76 -19.24 -5.88
C VAL A 511 -2.32 -19.42 -6.36
N LEU A 512 -1.45 -20.03 -5.54
CA LEU A 512 -0.09 -20.35 -5.96
C LEU A 512 -0.06 -21.36 -7.11
N LEU A 513 -0.95 -22.36 -7.12
CA LEU A 513 -1.06 -23.28 -8.25
C LEU A 513 -1.47 -22.56 -9.55
N SER A 514 -2.38 -21.59 -9.47
CA SER A 514 -2.74 -20.74 -10.62
C SER A 514 -1.56 -19.90 -11.11
N LEU A 515 -0.74 -19.37 -10.20
CA LEU A 515 0.47 -18.58 -10.52
C LEU A 515 1.48 -19.35 -11.38
N ARG A 516 1.52 -20.69 -11.25
CA ARG A 516 2.44 -21.53 -12.03
C ARG A 516 2.33 -21.28 -13.54
N THR A 517 1.12 -21.09 -14.05
CA THR A 517 0.88 -20.85 -15.48
C THR A 517 1.48 -19.54 -16.00
N ARG A 518 1.78 -18.59 -15.09
CA ARG A 518 2.35 -17.27 -15.38
C ARG A 518 3.86 -17.19 -15.16
N ALA A 519 4.53 -18.30 -14.86
CA ALA A 519 5.97 -18.30 -14.54
C ALA A 519 6.84 -17.72 -15.66
N LEU A 520 6.52 -18.02 -16.93
CA LEU A 520 7.24 -17.46 -18.09
C LEU A 520 7.11 -15.93 -18.14
N ASP A 521 5.89 -15.42 -18.00
CA ASP A 521 5.58 -13.98 -18.01
C ASP A 521 6.34 -13.25 -16.89
N ILE A 522 6.48 -13.87 -15.71
CA ILE A 522 7.23 -13.31 -14.58
C ILE A 522 8.73 -13.23 -14.89
N VAL A 523 9.32 -14.25 -15.50
CA VAL A 523 10.75 -14.24 -15.89
C VAL A 523 11.00 -13.15 -16.93
N ASP A 524 10.11 -13.01 -17.92
CA ASP A 524 10.21 -11.95 -18.93
C ASP A 524 10.04 -10.56 -18.33
N PHE A 525 9.17 -10.43 -17.33
CA PHE A 525 8.99 -9.19 -16.61
C PHE A 525 10.28 -8.75 -15.91
N TYR A 526 10.95 -9.65 -15.16
CA TYR A 526 12.23 -9.32 -14.54
C TYR A 526 13.27 -8.91 -15.57
N ARG A 527 13.35 -9.60 -16.70
CA ARG A 527 14.34 -9.25 -17.74
C ARG A 527 14.06 -7.88 -18.37
N ASN A 528 12.81 -7.59 -18.71
CA ASN A 528 12.45 -6.42 -19.50
C ASN A 528 12.28 -5.14 -18.64
N PHE A 529 11.91 -5.30 -17.37
CA PHE A 529 11.58 -4.20 -16.45
C PHE A 529 12.53 -4.06 -15.25
N THR A 530 13.76 -4.57 -15.36
CA THR A 530 14.85 -4.31 -14.41
C THR A 530 15.88 -3.39 -15.04
N VAL A 531 16.29 -2.35 -14.31
CA VAL A 531 17.36 -1.44 -14.74
C VAL A 531 18.41 -1.33 -13.65
N SER A 532 19.67 -1.46 -14.01
CA SER A 532 20.80 -1.29 -13.10
C SER A 532 21.15 0.19 -12.94
N VAL A 533 20.94 0.75 -11.75
CA VAL A 533 21.28 2.15 -11.42
C VAL A 533 22.61 2.17 -10.66
N LEU A 534 23.53 3.02 -11.10
CA LEU A 534 24.83 3.23 -10.46
C LEU A 534 24.65 3.65 -9.00
N GLY A 535 25.38 3.02 -8.07
CA GLY A 535 25.25 3.29 -6.64
C GLY A 535 24.18 2.47 -5.91
N ILE A 536 23.13 2.01 -6.60
CA ILE A 536 21.94 1.37 -5.98
C ILE A 536 21.81 -0.10 -6.34
N GLY A 537 22.09 -0.48 -7.58
CA GLY A 537 21.85 -1.83 -8.10
C GLY A 537 20.58 -1.93 -8.96
N ASP A 538 19.96 -3.11 -8.98
CA ASP A 538 18.87 -3.44 -9.90
C ASP A 538 17.50 -2.99 -9.37
N VAL A 539 16.91 -1.97 -9.98
CA VAL A 539 15.61 -1.39 -9.60
C VAL A 539 14.54 -1.64 -10.65
N CYS A 540 13.27 -1.59 -10.24
CA CYS A 540 12.16 -1.70 -11.17
C CYS A 540 12.15 -0.49 -12.11
N SER A 541 12.07 -0.74 -13.42
CA SER A 541 12.13 0.29 -14.45
C SER A 541 11.00 1.34 -14.32
N PHE A 542 9.80 0.92 -13.91
CA PHE A 542 8.68 1.84 -13.64
C PHE A 542 8.94 2.80 -12.47
N ALA A 543 9.76 2.38 -11.49
CA ALA A 543 10.10 3.20 -10.33
C ALA A 543 11.13 4.28 -10.63
N GLN A 544 11.74 4.31 -11.83
CA GLN A 544 12.54 5.44 -12.28
C GLN A 544 11.69 6.63 -12.72
N LEU A 545 10.36 6.43 -12.85
CA LEU A 545 9.41 7.46 -13.26
C LEU A 545 9.69 8.01 -14.68
N ASP A 546 10.36 7.21 -15.52
CA ASP A 546 10.69 7.57 -16.90
C ASP A 546 9.44 7.52 -17.80
N ILE A 547 8.93 8.72 -18.12
CA ILE A 547 7.76 8.93 -18.98
C ILE A 547 8.06 8.52 -20.42
N ARG A 548 9.31 8.61 -20.89
CA ARG A 548 9.63 8.25 -22.28
C ARG A 548 9.46 6.76 -22.49
N ARG A 549 9.97 5.94 -21.57
CA ARG A 549 9.94 4.47 -21.69
C ARG A 549 8.65 3.83 -21.20
N HIS A 550 8.05 4.38 -20.14
CA HIS A 550 6.91 3.78 -19.44
C HIS A 550 5.68 4.69 -19.37
N GLY A 551 5.71 5.86 -19.98
CA GLY A 551 4.54 6.73 -20.01
C GLY A 551 3.45 6.20 -20.93
N HIS A 552 2.21 6.49 -20.56
CA HIS A 552 1.02 6.17 -21.33
C HIS A 552 0.71 7.33 -22.29
N PRO A 553 0.56 7.09 -23.60
CA PRO A 553 0.38 8.16 -24.58
C PRO A 553 -0.82 9.06 -24.26
N ASP A 554 -1.92 8.48 -23.78
CA ASP A 554 -3.13 9.25 -23.48
C ASP A 554 -3.02 10.21 -22.28
N TRP A 555 -1.98 10.05 -21.44
CA TRP A 555 -1.77 10.88 -20.25
C TRP A 555 -0.74 11.99 -20.48
N GLN A 556 -0.11 11.98 -21.64
CA GLN A 556 0.87 12.99 -22.04
C GLN A 556 0.15 14.10 -22.80
N THR A 557 0.28 15.33 -22.32
CA THR A 557 -0.03 16.53 -23.11
C THR A 557 0.70 16.46 -24.46
N GLN A 558 0.09 16.97 -25.54
CA GLN A 558 0.61 16.95 -26.93
C GLN A 558 1.93 17.73 -27.10
N LEU A 559 2.94 17.42 -26.31
CA LEU A 559 4.32 17.73 -26.62
C LEU A 559 4.65 16.87 -27.82
N LYS A 560 5.11 17.53 -28.89
CA LYS A 560 5.76 16.90 -30.04
C LYS A 560 7.04 16.22 -29.56
N TYR A 561 6.93 15.13 -28.82
CA TYR A 561 7.99 14.15 -28.78
C TYR A 561 8.11 13.66 -30.20
N ASP A 562 9.27 13.91 -30.79
CA ASP A 562 9.63 13.41 -32.09
C ASP A 562 9.30 11.91 -32.09
N LYS A 563 8.24 11.52 -32.83
CA LYS A 563 7.82 10.11 -32.96
C LYS A 563 8.90 9.26 -33.65
N SER A 564 10.05 9.84 -33.95
CA SER A 564 11.19 9.24 -34.59
C SER A 564 12.17 8.66 -33.55
N LYS A 565 12.10 7.33 -33.40
CA LYS A 565 12.96 6.38 -32.65
C LYS A 565 12.38 5.87 -31.32
N GLY A 566 11.46 4.89 -31.46
CA GLY A 566 11.04 3.98 -30.40
C GLY A 566 9.73 4.36 -29.74
N GLY A 567 8.61 4.27 -30.46
CA GLY A 567 7.29 4.36 -29.84
C GLY A 567 7.12 3.26 -28.79
N ASN A 568 6.59 3.62 -27.61
CA ASN A 568 6.32 2.65 -26.54
C ASN A 568 5.42 1.53 -27.07
N THR A 569 5.92 0.30 -27.09
CA THR A 569 5.07 -0.86 -27.32
C THR A 569 4.06 -0.95 -26.16
N GLN A 570 2.83 -1.37 -26.44
CA GLN A 570 1.77 -1.52 -25.43
C GLN A 570 2.22 -2.37 -24.23
N TYR A 571 3.15 -3.31 -24.44
CA TYR A 571 3.75 -4.10 -23.37
C TYR A 571 4.59 -3.25 -22.40
N ASN A 572 5.31 -2.24 -22.88
CA ASN A 572 6.24 -1.44 -22.07
C ASN A 572 5.57 -0.29 -21.29
N GLN A 573 4.40 0.21 -21.70
CA GLN A 573 3.75 1.35 -21.04
C GLN A 573 3.20 1.02 -19.64
N GLY A 574 3.15 1.99 -18.74
CA GLY A 574 2.46 1.87 -17.45
C GLY A 574 0.95 1.96 -17.63
N GLU A 575 0.19 1.01 -17.08
CA GLU A 575 -1.27 1.01 -17.18
C GLU A 575 -1.89 2.09 -16.28
N GLY A 576 -2.93 2.78 -16.77
CA GLY A 576 -3.74 3.71 -15.99
C GLY A 576 -3.03 5.02 -15.59
N GLY A 577 -2.04 5.49 -16.35
CA GLY A 577 -1.32 6.74 -16.06
C GLY A 577 -0.44 6.68 -14.81
N LYS A 578 -0.08 5.46 -14.39
CA LYS A 578 0.58 5.24 -13.10
C LYS A 578 1.97 5.85 -13.02
N THR A 579 2.70 5.90 -14.13
CA THR A 579 4.01 6.53 -14.20
C THR A 579 3.91 8.04 -14.00
N GLU A 580 2.98 8.69 -14.71
CA GLU A 580 2.73 10.13 -14.69
C GLU A 580 2.22 10.59 -13.32
N LEU A 581 1.20 9.91 -12.79
CA LEU A 581 0.63 10.20 -11.47
C LEU A 581 1.65 9.99 -10.35
N SER A 582 2.48 8.94 -10.45
CA SER A 582 3.56 8.70 -9.47
C SER A 582 4.63 9.77 -9.55
N LEU A 583 4.97 10.28 -10.75
CA LEU A 583 5.92 11.37 -10.91
C LEU A 583 5.40 12.67 -10.29
N VAL A 584 4.15 13.03 -10.56
CA VAL A 584 3.52 14.21 -9.94
C VAL A 584 3.49 14.06 -8.44
N ALA A 585 2.99 12.93 -7.92
CA ALA A 585 2.90 12.66 -6.49
C ALA A 585 4.26 12.74 -5.79
N PHE A 586 5.30 12.16 -6.41
CA PHE A 586 6.65 12.20 -5.85
C PHE A 586 7.20 13.63 -5.84
N SER A 587 7.03 14.39 -6.93
CA SER A 587 7.49 15.79 -7.03
C SER A 587 6.78 16.76 -6.09
N CYS A 588 5.48 16.56 -5.83
CA CYS A 588 4.72 17.40 -4.89
C CYS A 588 5.13 17.16 -3.44
N ARG A 589 5.53 15.93 -3.09
CA ARG A 589 5.94 15.56 -1.72
C ARG A 589 7.40 15.90 -1.43
N HIS A 590 8.21 16.00 -2.47
CA HIS A 590 9.65 16.20 -2.40
C HIS A 590 10.05 17.45 -3.19
N PRO A 591 9.79 18.67 -2.67
CA PRO A 591 10.08 19.90 -3.40
C PRO A 591 11.59 20.14 -3.60
N GLY A 592 12.45 19.55 -2.75
CA GLY A 592 13.91 19.58 -2.89
C GLY A 592 14.46 18.62 -3.96
N TRP A 593 13.63 17.68 -4.44
CA TRP A 593 14.03 16.72 -5.46
C TRP A 593 13.88 17.29 -6.87
N HIS A 594 14.96 17.19 -7.64
CA HIS A 594 15.01 17.61 -9.03
C HIS A 594 15.14 16.39 -9.97
N PRO A 595 14.26 16.25 -10.98
CA PRO A 595 14.34 15.13 -11.91
C PRO A 595 15.60 15.23 -12.78
N THR A 596 16.35 14.13 -12.87
CA THR A 596 17.56 14.03 -13.70
C THR A 596 17.22 14.04 -15.19
N GLU A 597 16.15 13.37 -15.58
CA GLU A 597 15.74 13.26 -16.98
C GLU A 597 15.05 14.54 -17.49
N PRO A 598 15.42 15.04 -18.68
CA PRO A 598 14.84 16.26 -19.24
C PRO A 598 13.35 16.11 -19.57
N ALA A 599 12.91 14.91 -19.97
CA ALA A 599 11.51 14.64 -20.28
C ALA A 599 10.61 14.77 -19.05
N GLN A 600 11.07 14.29 -17.89
CA GLN A 600 10.35 14.44 -16.62
C GLN A 600 10.20 15.92 -16.25
N ARG A 601 11.27 16.71 -16.38
CA ARG A 601 11.24 18.17 -16.14
C ARG A 601 10.29 18.89 -17.10
N GLN A 602 10.33 18.56 -18.38
CA GLN A 602 9.46 19.17 -19.39
C GLN A 602 7.98 18.86 -19.15
N PHE A 603 7.66 17.60 -18.82
CA PHE A 603 6.29 17.19 -18.48
C PHE A 603 5.77 17.98 -17.28
N LEU A 604 6.52 18.01 -16.17
CA LEU A 604 6.13 18.75 -14.96
C LEU A 604 5.98 20.26 -15.23
N ARG A 605 6.86 20.87 -16.04
CA ARG A 605 6.73 22.28 -16.45
C ARG A 605 5.47 22.52 -17.27
N SER A 606 5.19 21.67 -18.26
CA SER A 606 3.99 21.79 -19.11
C SER A 606 2.69 21.66 -18.29
N LEU A 607 2.68 20.75 -17.31
CA LEU A 607 1.57 20.54 -16.41
C LEU A 607 1.33 21.77 -15.53
N ARG A 608 2.40 22.36 -14.95
CA ARG A 608 2.30 23.62 -14.20
C ARG A 608 1.75 24.75 -15.05
N GLN A 609 2.30 24.95 -16.25
CA GLN A 609 1.83 25.99 -17.17
C GLN A 609 0.35 25.81 -17.50
N SER A 610 -0.06 24.57 -17.80
CA SER A 610 -1.46 24.24 -18.05
C SER A 610 -2.36 24.53 -16.85
N MET A 611 -1.93 24.19 -15.63
CA MET A 611 -2.69 24.52 -14.42
C MET A 611 -2.83 26.03 -14.23
N HIS A 612 -1.75 26.80 -14.41
CA HIS A 612 -1.81 28.26 -14.30
C HIS A 612 -2.76 28.89 -15.32
N HIS A 613 -2.82 28.34 -16.53
CA HIS A 613 -3.76 28.79 -17.57
C HIS A 613 -5.22 28.33 -17.33
N ALA A 614 -5.43 27.22 -16.61
CA ALA A 614 -6.77 26.74 -16.25
C ALA A 614 -7.38 27.46 -15.03
N LEU A 615 -6.54 28.10 -14.21
CA LEU A 615 -6.93 28.81 -12.98
C LEU A 615 -7.43 30.28 -13.10
N PRO A 616 -7.64 30.94 -14.26
CA PRO A 616 -8.33 32.23 -14.32
C PRO A 616 -9.75 32.17 -14.91
N THR A 617 -10.65 32.88 -14.23
CA THR A 617 -11.96 33.43 -14.65
C THR A 617 -13.17 32.49 -14.77
N ASN A 618 -14.08 32.68 -13.80
CA ASN A 618 -15.48 32.24 -13.73
C ASN A 618 -16.14 31.89 -15.08
N ASN A 619 -16.54 30.61 -15.21
CA ASN A 619 -17.79 30.09 -15.81
C ASN A 619 -17.66 28.62 -16.28
N GLY A 620 -16.44 28.09 -16.41
CA GLY A 620 -16.18 26.71 -16.87
C GLY A 620 -15.96 25.64 -15.79
N LEU A 621 -15.64 26.03 -14.55
CA LEU A 621 -15.24 25.12 -13.46
C LEU A 621 -16.34 24.12 -13.05
N ASN A 622 -17.62 24.45 -13.23
CA ASN A 622 -18.71 23.55 -12.86
C ASN A 622 -18.78 22.27 -13.72
N LYS A 623 -18.02 22.20 -14.81
CA LYS A 623 -18.00 21.04 -15.73
C LYS A 623 -16.76 20.15 -15.60
N THR A 624 -15.77 20.54 -14.80
CA THR A 624 -14.51 19.78 -14.66
C THR A 624 -14.46 19.05 -13.31
N MET A 625 -13.76 17.92 -13.24
CA MET A 625 -13.63 17.18 -11.97
C MET A 625 -12.89 18.03 -10.94
N LEU A 626 -11.87 18.78 -11.36
CA LEU A 626 -11.14 19.69 -10.49
C LEU A 626 -12.06 20.79 -9.94
N GLY A 627 -12.91 21.39 -10.77
CA GLY A 627 -13.81 22.46 -10.33
C GLY A 627 -14.87 21.95 -9.37
N SER A 628 -15.42 20.76 -9.60
CA SER A 628 -16.34 20.09 -8.66
C SER A 628 -15.67 19.84 -7.30
N TYR A 629 -14.42 19.35 -7.30
CA TYR A 629 -13.66 19.11 -6.08
C TYR A 629 -13.37 20.41 -5.32
N ILE A 630 -12.92 21.46 -6.01
CA ILE A 630 -12.63 22.76 -5.42
C ILE A 630 -13.91 23.35 -4.82
N GLN A 631 -15.02 23.35 -5.54
CA GLN A 631 -16.31 23.83 -5.05
C GLN A 631 -16.71 23.10 -3.76
N GLN A 632 -16.69 21.77 -3.76
CA GLN A 632 -17.06 20.98 -2.57
C GLN A 632 -16.10 21.17 -1.39
N SER A 633 -14.81 21.39 -1.66
CA SER A 633 -13.80 21.67 -0.62
C SER A 633 -13.99 23.06 0.01
N ILE A 634 -14.48 24.04 -0.74
CA ILE A 634 -14.74 25.42 -0.28
C ILE A 634 -16.08 25.50 0.46
N PHE A 635 -17.12 24.81 -0.02
CA PHE A 635 -18.47 24.86 0.55
C PHE A 635 -18.73 23.77 1.61
N GLY A 636 -17.70 23.00 1.97
CA GLY A 636 -17.76 21.88 2.90
C GLY A 636 -17.87 22.24 4.39
N VAL A 637 -18.39 23.41 4.77
CA VAL A 637 -18.89 23.74 6.12
C VAL A 637 -20.00 24.79 5.95
N ASN A 638 -21.20 24.51 6.50
CA ASN A 638 -22.37 25.41 6.49
C ASN A 638 -22.01 26.87 6.82
N THR A 639 -21.80 27.73 5.82
CA THR A 639 -21.66 29.19 6.01
C THR A 639 -22.18 29.96 4.79
N PRO A 640 -22.87 31.09 4.98
CA PRO A 640 -23.51 31.84 3.89
C PRO A 640 -22.52 32.65 3.05
N LEU A 641 -22.83 32.73 1.75
CA LEU A 641 -22.02 33.22 0.63
C LEU A 641 -21.26 34.58 0.76
N PRO A 642 -21.71 35.64 1.45
CA PRO A 642 -21.12 36.97 1.21
C PRO A 642 -19.79 37.27 1.92
N ALA A 643 -19.46 36.61 3.03
CA ALA A 643 -18.29 36.95 3.84
C ALA A 643 -17.02 36.15 3.48
N VAL A 644 -17.17 34.99 2.82
CA VAL A 644 -16.05 34.11 2.46
C VAL A 644 -15.30 34.64 1.23
N LEU A 645 -16.01 35.27 0.28
CA LEU A 645 -15.38 35.89 -0.89
C LEU A 645 -14.49 37.08 -0.49
N SER A 646 -14.88 37.90 0.49
CA SER A 646 -14.03 38.98 1.00
C SER A 646 -12.80 38.47 1.76
N TYR A 647 -12.92 37.34 2.49
CA TYR A 647 -11.81 36.74 3.21
C TYR A 647 -10.76 36.13 2.27
N TYR A 648 -11.19 35.46 1.19
CA TYR A 648 -10.27 34.87 0.21
C TYR A 648 -9.67 35.87 -0.79
N GLN A 649 -10.35 36.98 -1.07
CA GLN A 649 -9.84 37.99 -1.99
C GLN A 649 -8.74 38.87 -1.36
N GLN A 650 -8.63 38.89 -0.02
CA GLN A 650 -7.55 39.58 0.71
C GLN A 650 -6.30 38.72 0.92
N HIS A 651 -6.40 37.38 0.90
CA HIS A 651 -5.23 36.48 0.97
C HIS A 651 -4.78 36.02 -0.42
N LYS A 652 -4.24 36.95 -1.22
CA LYS A 652 -3.34 36.63 -2.33
C LYS A 652 -1.98 36.18 -1.76
N THR A 653 -1.89 34.96 -1.27
CA THR A 653 -0.58 34.34 -1.04
C THR A 653 -0.05 33.90 -2.41
N GLN A 654 1.06 34.51 -2.81
CA GLN A 654 1.75 34.23 -4.06
C GLN A 654 2.21 32.77 -4.04
N TYR A 655 1.59 31.92 -4.86
CA TYR A 655 2.00 30.53 -5.08
C TYR A 655 3.46 30.52 -5.54
N ARG A 656 4.36 29.89 -4.77
CA ARG A 656 5.76 29.74 -5.13
C ARG A 656 6.15 28.27 -5.03
N LEU A 657 6.23 27.60 -6.19
CA LEU A 657 7.18 26.51 -6.36
C LEU A 657 8.59 27.13 -6.44
N PRO A 658 9.65 26.45 -5.97
CA PRO A 658 10.99 27.01 -6.00
C PRO A 658 11.39 27.37 -7.44
N ASP A 659 11.88 28.61 -7.61
CA ASP A 659 12.56 29.04 -8.82
C ASP A 659 13.82 28.15 -8.96
N MET A 660 13.92 27.40 -10.07
CA MET A 660 15.16 26.70 -10.40
C MET A 660 16.10 27.73 -11.02
N ASP A 661 17.13 28.13 -10.29
CA ASP A 661 18.21 28.96 -10.82
C ASP A 661 18.84 28.29 -12.03
N GLU A 662 18.86 28.99 -13.15
CA GLU A 662 19.60 28.62 -14.36
C GLU A 662 21.09 28.87 -14.13
N THR A 663 21.92 27.81 -14.22
CA THR A 663 23.28 27.98 -14.72
C THR A 663 23.23 27.84 -16.24
N SER A 664 23.01 28.95 -16.94
CA SER A 664 23.24 29.05 -18.38
C SER A 664 24.71 29.39 -18.62
N ASP A 665 25.46 28.48 -19.20
CA ASP A 665 26.72 28.77 -19.85
C ASP A 665 26.43 29.64 -21.09
N GLU A 666 26.72 30.95 -21.04
CA GLU A 666 26.98 31.80 -22.22
C GLU A 666 27.57 33.17 -21.80
N GLU A 667 28.34 33.78 -22.70
CA GLU A 667 29.53 34.63 -22.50
C GLU A 667 29.33 36.06 -21.91
N GLU A 668 30.42 36.61 -21.36
CA GLU A 668 30.57 37.95 -20.76
C GLU A 668 30.44 39.15 -21.73
N GLY A 669 29.87 40.27 -21.24
CA GLY A 669 30.11 41.63 -21.76
C GLY A 669 29.15 42.71 -21.22
N PRO A 670 29.58 43.98 -20.96
CA PRO A 670 29.31 44.60 -19.66
C PRO A 670 28.41 45.85 -19.61
N SER A 671 27.79 46.03 -18.44
CA SER A 671 27.53 47.28 -17.67
C SER A 671 26.60 48.38 -18.23
N GLN A 672 25.59 48.78 -17.43
CA GLN A 672 25.46 50.16 -16.91
C GLN A 672 24.39 50.31 -15.81
N SER A 673 24.66 51.29 -14.94
CA SER A 673 24.07 51.63 -13.64
C SER A 673 22.75 52.43 -13.69
N ALA A 674 21.96 52.42 -12.59
CA ALA A 674 21.50 53.66 -11.92
C ALA A 674 20.78 53.39 -10.58
N LYS A 675 21.13 54.22 -9.59
CA LYS A 675 20.56 54.38 -8.24
C LYS A 675 19.24 55.17 -8.25
N GLY A 676 18.43 55.07 -7.18
CA GLY A 676 17.45 56.12 -6.86
C GLY A 676 16.50 55.80 -5.70
N SER A 677 16.48 56.68 -4.70
CA SER A 677 15.89 56.56 -3.35
C SER A 677 14.44 57.08 -3.20
N VAL A 678 13.72 56.49 -2.22
CA VAL A 678 12.87 57.10 -1.14
C VAL A 678 11.92 58.27 -1.45
N GLY A 679 10.65 58.13 -1.03
CA GLY A 679 9.72 59.27 -0.84
C GLY A 679 8.31 58.92 -0.30
N LEU A 680 8.09 59.28 0.96
CA LEU A 680 6.87 59.30 1.81
C LEU A 680 5.56 59.85 1.17
N ALA A 681 4.39 59.33 1.61
CA ALA A 681 3.33 60.05 2.36
C ALA A 681 1.92 59.42 2.21
N GLY A 682 1.15 59.37 3.31
CA GLY A 682 -0.31 59.21 3.26
C GLY A 682 -0.91 58.33 4.35
N ALA A 683 -1.14 58.90 5.53
CA ALA A 683 -1.72 58.26 6.70
C ALA A 683 -3.25 58.15 6.65
N SER A 684 -3.80 57.08 7.23
CA SER A 684 -5.05 57.12 8.02
C SER A 684 -5.27 55.81 8.81
N SER A 685 -4.89 55.91 10.09
CA SER A 685 -5.45 55.31 11.31
C SER A 685 -6.59 54.27 11.22
N ALA A 686 -6.36 53.10 11.83
CA ALA A 686 -7.22 52.53 12.88
C ALA A 686 -6.40 51.59 13.78
N LEU A 687 -6.38 51.94 15.07
CA LEU A 687 -5.65 51.31 16.15
C LEU A 687 -6.27 49.98 16.59
N GLY A 688 -5.43 49.04 17.05
CA GLY A 688 -5.78 48.18 18.17
C GLY A 688 -5.84 46.67 17.95
N ALA A 689 -4.71 46.03 17.62
CA ALA A 689 -4.46 44.61 17.95
C ALA A 689 -2.96 44.33 17.98
N SER A 690 -2.23 45.02 18.86
CA SER A 690 -0.82 44.72 19.15
C SER A 690 -0.59 44.83 20.64
N ALA A 691 -0.96 43.76 21.35
CA ALA A 691 -0.68 43.60 22.78
C ALA A 691 -0.19 42.18 23.12
N LEU A 692 0.23 41.39 22.13
CA LEU A 692 0.89 40.11 22.32
C LEU A 692 2.02 40.01 21.29
N GLY A 693 3.25 40.34 21.72
CA GLY A 693 4.44 40.19 20.92
C GLY A 693 4.71 38.72 20.60
N LEU A 694 4.18 38.26 19.47
CA LEU A 694 4.52 36.99 18.85
C LEU A 694 5.00 37.29 17.42
N ASP A 695 6.23 36.89 17.14
CA ASP A 695 6.87 36.99 15.83
C ASP A 695 6.01 36.38 14.71
N PRO A 696 5.86 37.03 13.54
CA PRO A 696 5.26 36.40 12.37
C PRO A 696 6.33 35.59 11.62
N SER A 697 6.80 34.50 12.23
CA SER A 697 7.67 33.52 11.58
C SER A 697 7.25 32.09 11.94
N ALA A 698 6.00 31.78 11.62
CA ALA A 698 5.54 30.40 11.49
C ALA A 698 4.68 30.30 10.23
N GLN A 699 5.32 30.26 9.07
CA GLN A 699 4.69 29.74 7.87
C GLN A 699 4.35 28.28 8.15
N LEU A 700 3.06 27.98 8.37
CA LEU A 700 2.57 26.61 8.25
C LEU A 700 2.96 26.10 6.85
N PRO A 701 3.47 24.86 6.72
CA PRO A 701 3.82 24.32 5.41
C PRO A 701 2.58 24.35 4.51
N PRO A 702 2.73 24.65 3.20
CA PRO A 702 1.64 24.51 2.25
C PRO A 702 1.11 23.08 2.33
N ASP A 703 -0.21 22.93 2.27
CA ASP A 703 -0.88 21.64 2.46
C ASP A 703 -0.60 20.75 1.22
N GLU A 704 0.60 20.16 1.12
CA GLU A 704 1.18 19.45 -0.04
C GLU A 704 0.23 18.42 -0.66
N ALA A 705 -0.65 17.86 0.16
CA ALA A 705 -1.65 16.90 -0.28
C ALA A 705 -2.82 17.52 -1.06
N ARG A 706 -3.19 18.77 -0.74
CA ARG A 706 -4.17 19.53 -1.52
C ARG A 706 -3.60 19.80 -2.91
N ASP A 707 -2.32 20.12 -3.01
CA ASP A 707 -1.62 20.36 -4.28
C ASP A 707 -1.54 19.08 -5.13
N MET A 708 -1.31 17.93 -4.49
CA MET A 708 -1.32 16.63 -5.17
C MET A 708 -2.71 16.23 -5.68
N SER A 709 -3.76 16.47 -4.87
CA SER A 709 -5.16 16.19 -5.23
C SER A 709 -5.58 17.03 -6.44
N VAL A 710 -5.24 18.33 -6.42
CA VAL A 710 -5.52 19.29 -7.49
C VAL A 710 -4.78 18.92 -8.77
N SER A 711 -3.47 18.66 -8.68
CA SER A 711 -2.65 18.29 -9.85
C SER A 711 -3.13 16.99 -10.50
N THR A 712 -3.55 16.03 -9.67
CA THR A 712 -4.12 14.76 -10.14
C THR A 712 -5.44 14.98 -10.87
N LEU A 713 -6.38 15.72 -10.27
CA LEU A 713 -7.68 15.99 -10.90
C LEU A 713 -7.53 16.80 -12.19
N HIS A 714 -6.60 17.76 -12.23
CA HIS A 714 -6.27 18.50 -13.45
C HIS A 714 -5.74 17.58 -14.55
N LEU A 715 -4.89 16.61 -14.22
CA LEU A 715 -4.43 15.59 -15.18
C LEU A 715 -5.58 14.77 -15.75
N TYR A 716 -6.55 14.39 -14.91
CA TYR A 716 -7.77 13.73 -15.40
C TYR A 716 -8.59 14.63 -16.33
N ASP A 717 -8.74 15.91 -16.00
CA ASP A 717 -9.45 16.88 -16.84
C ASP A 717 -8.73 17.10 -18.19
N LEU A 718 -7.39 17.15 -18.19
CA LEU A 718 -6.60 17.24 -19.42
C LEU A 718 -6.77 16.00 -20.29
N HIS A 719 -6.72 14.81 -19.69
CA HIS A 719 -6.95 13.56 -20.39
C HIS A 719 -8.37 13.51 -20.99
N LEU A 720 -9.39 14.01 -20.26
CA LEU A 720 -10.74 14.14 -20.79
C LEU A 720 -10.83 15.11 -21.98
N SER A 721 -10.17 16.26 -21.88
CA SER A 721 -10.17 17.26 -22.97
C SER A 721 -9.55 16.72 -24.26
N GLN A 722 -8.55 15.85 -24.14
CA GLN A 722 -7.86 15.23 -25.27
C GLN A 722 -8.64 14.05 -25.88
N GLY A 723 -9.41 13.31 -25.06
CA GLY A 723 -10.34 12.27 -25.53
C GLY A 723 -11.66 12.81 -26.10
N GLY A 724 -11.90 14.12 -25.98
CA GLY A 724 -13.17 14.82 -26.24
C GLY A 724 -13.61 14.97 -27.70
N GLY A 725 -13.05 14.20 -28.64
CA GLY A 725 -13.53 14.19 -30.03
C GLY A 725 -14.90 13.54 -30.23
N ASN A 726 -15.45 12.78 -29.26
CA ASN A 726 -16.66 11.98 -29.51
C ASN A 726 -17.50 11.58 -28.26
N VAL A 727 -17.63 12.46 -27.26
CA VAL A 727 -18.61 12.22 -26.18
C VAL A 727 -19.43 13.49 -25.95
N SER A 728 -20.46 13.69 -26.77
CA SER A 728 -21.53 14.61 -26.41
C SER A 728 -22.24 14.05 -25.18
N CYS A 729 -22.37 14.86 -24.14
CA CYS A 729 -23.27 14.60 -23.02
C CYS A 729 -24.67 14.24 -23.54
N CYS A 730 -25.04 12.96 -23.48
CA CYS A 730 -26.43 12.55 -23.67
C CYS A 730 -27.21 12.90 -22.39
N THR A 731 -27.73 14.12 -22.34
CA THR A 731 -29.00 14.35 -21.66
C THR A 731 -30.10 13.79 -22.56
N ASN A 732 -30.88 12.84 -22.03
CA ASN A 732 -32.09 12.23 -22.62
C ASN A 732 -31.87 11.00 -23.52
N ASN A 733 -31.63 9.83 -22.91
CA ASN A 733 -32.24 8.50 -23.21
C ASN A 733 -31.32 7.35 -22.76
N CYS A 734 -31.43 6.96 -21.48
CA CYS A 734 -30.68 5.84 -20.89
C CYS A 734 -31.53 4.56 -20.71
N SER A 735 -32.36 4.18 -21.69
CA SER A 735 -33.16 2.95 -21.60
C SER A 735 -32.82 1.87 -22.64
N GLU A 736 -31.97 2.13 -23.64
CA GLU A 736 -31.72 1.14 -24.70
C GLU A 736 -30.25 1.03 -25.09
N ARG A 737 -29.47 0.27 -24.31
CA ARG A 737 -28.30 -0.44 -24.85
C ARG A 737 -27.97 -1.67 -24.00
N ARG A 738 -28.64 -2.78 -24.31
CA ARG A 738 -28.18 -4.12 -23.90
C ARG A 738 -27.12 -4.62 -24.88
N THR A 739 -26.03 -5.13 -24.30
CA THR A 739 -25.17 -6.21 -24.82
C THR A 739 -24.45 -6.02 -26.15
N ARG A 740 -23.24 -5.44 -26.11
CA ARG A 740 -22.00 -5.96 -26.74
C ARG A 740 -20.86 -4.97 -26.49
N TRP A 741 -19.90 -5.34 -25.66
CA TRP A 741 -18.67 -4.57 -25.45
C TRP A 741 -17.62 -5.06 -26.45
N ALA A 742 -17.11 -4.13 -27.26
CA ALA A 742 -15.85 -4.31 -27.99
C ALA A 742 -14.71 -4.09 -27.00
N SER A 743 -13.89 -5.12 -26.83
CA SER A 743 -12.75 -5.26 -25.92
C SER A 743 -11.54 -4.42 -26.38
N GLY A 744 -11.61 -3.10 -26.24
CA GLY A 744 -10.52 -2.20 -26.65
C GLY A 744 -9.56 -1.75 -25.54
N GLU A 745 -10.01 -1.70 -24.28
CA GLU A 745 -9.22 -1.16 -23.16
C GLU A 745 -9.18 -2.16 -22.01
N GLU A 746 -8.13 -2.98 -22.01
CA GLU A 746 -7.82 -3.92 -20.94
C GLU A 746 -7.20 -3.16 -19.76
N THR A 747 -8.01 -2.75 -18.78
CA THR A 747 -7.50 -2.33 -17.48
C THR A 747 -7.62 -3.47 -16.45
N PRO A 748 -6.65 -3.61 -15.51
CA PRO A 748 -6.62 -4.65 -14.48
C PRO A 748 -7.92 -4.77 -13.68
N LEU A 749 -8.54 -3.62 -13.42
CA LEU A 749 -9.71 -3.47 -12.57
C LEU A 749 -11.03 -3.84 -13.27
N LEU A 750 -11.00 -4.16 -14.57
CA LEU A 750 -12.18 -4.42 -15.40
C LEU A 750 -12.19 -5.80 -16.07
N ARG A 751 -11.22 -6.68 -15.79
CA ARG A 751 -11.38 -8.08 -16.20
C ARG A 751 -12.43 -8.72 -15.28
N PRO A 752 -13.61 -9.13 -15.80
CA PRO A 752 -14.53 -9.97 -15.03
C PRO A 752 -13.84 -11.25 -14.61
#